data_AF-A0A512ULI0-F1
#
_entry.id   AF-A0A512ULI0-F1
#
_cell.length_a   1.000
_cell.length_b   1.000
_cell.length_c   1.000
_cell.angle_alpha   90.00
_cell.angle_beta   90.00
_cell.angle_gamma   90.00
#
_symmetry.space_group_name_H-M   'P 1'
#
loop_
_entity.id
_entity.type
_entity.pdbx_description
1 polymer ?
#
loop_
_entity_poly.entity_id
_entity_poly.type
_entity_poly.pdbx_seq_one_letter_code
_entity_poly.pdbx_strand_id
1 'polypeptide(L)'
;MTMMSRNPPGLGLRLSFAISLSPLNPATARSALCSRPIVAFPRPFASSATSRQPPGGQQYEQIPEYLKIHMFTPELEILRHDELRAPFKHFSGDFILKLLDQRANEIRLDTANSNPASRLNNDNVVRFMKVSSRLKQLFNLNGGNTEVLDAVLHSQSALNAFEAKLAAKKSAKSAKQSILHANTRAADLYAPGPYIQIPESLGLHEFAEELSLFRSHELKKNFSDLSAQNLLHTMEKRLKEVYDDVSDAPHTQGVCKQNLVRFYNLFPKLQKLLAWNGGTTAVLDTLLESHNVFKSVDEKIQSKRARTNTREASSSLAEPAPYTQIPDDVFLEEYSEELKEVRKKLGSSFSSVSSTDILKAVSELAELNAKWDKGLVFSKLYRNLAILFAHNDGQTFVLDNVLVNSAVFDKLESRLVARGPRTQRQDQEPIGLPDSKTEPDLEEESQTKYRGSDHVIEMLSSLNSSENGRQNPREEFLHEERTFKSALAQAMSKEERNVYEKDPEEYEEIINLTSDKIRNNYRHASDAVKHKQIPREEIEKYLKKIKDEKHIADQDKWREQTAFEWSKMIYKNNRSFEAKNFFNPILSGGKGNDFPLFPGTGKENEYLILTSNGEKFRSPTNPLGMNHVPEDMFAVLQTLSETELGQFQKNVEKLRKKGWTIIGSGRTKGMLVLSREVNKRRSKVWRALKDMSASHILFWLVSSFCIWQMVAYYTWFDEKDERNTEEKRGEKNKDIVADVSKSKGSLWKGIFWK
;
A
#
# COMPACT_ATOMS: atom_id res chain seq x y z
N MET A 1 73.20 18.77 -7.19
CA MET A 1 72.35 19.82 -7.79
C MET A 1 70.92 19.53 -7.32
N THR A 2 70.49 19.85 -6.09
CA THR A 2 70.51 21.11 -5.31
C THR A 2 69.66 22.21 -5.94
N MET A 3 68.50 22.51 -5.33
CA MET A 3 67.84 23.82 -5.10
C MET A 3 66.40 23.56 -4.61
N MET A 4 66.11 23.69 -3.31
CA MET A 4 65.65 24.91 -2.59
C MET A 4 64.21 25.31 -2.94
N SER A 5 63.25 25.13 -2.02
CA SER A 5 62.85 26.07 -0.93
C SER A 5 61.95 27.21 -1.40
N ARG A 6 60.71 27.27 -0.86
CA ARG A 6 60.09 28.48 -0.30
C ARG A 6 58.69 28.20 0.30
N ASN A 7 58.58 28.45 1.60
CA ASN A 7 57.32 28.70 2.34
C ASN A 7 56.73 30.07 1.97
N PRO A 8 55.43 30.29 2.27
CA PRO A 8 54.99 31.54 2.89
C PRO A 8 54.08 31.33 4.12
N PRO A 9 53.82 32.40 4.91
CA PRO A 9 53.77 32.34 6.36
C PRO A 9 52.36 32.20 6.96
N GLY A 10 52.36 31.79 8.23
CA GLY A 10 51.16 31.68 9.05
C GLY A 10 50.60 33.01 9.55
N LEU A 11 49.31 32.98 9.84
CA LEU A 11 48.61 33.88 10.74
C LEU A 11 47.81 33.01 11.72
N GLY A 12 48.39 32.78 12.89
CA GLY A 12 47.72 32.15 14.02
C GLY A 12 47.04 33.22 14.87
N LEU A 13 45.71 33.27 14.83
CA LEU A 13 44.90 33.97 15.84
C LEU A 13 44.39 32.92 16.84
N ARG A 14 45.10 32.79 17.98
CA ARG A 14 44.61 32.11 19.18
C ARG A 14 43.77 33.10 19.98
N LEU A 15 42.46 32.89 20.01
CA LEU A 15 41.55 33.49 20.99
C LEU A 15 41.40 32.51 22.16
N SER A 16 42.08 32.80 23.25
CA SER A 16 41.93 32.11 24.54
C SER A 16 40.72 32.68 25.28
N PHE A 17 39.67 31.89 25.45
CA PHE A 17 38.64 32.13 26.47
C PHE A 17 38.88 31.18 27.64
N ALA A 18 39.40 31.71 28.73
CA ALA A 18 39.45 31.05 30.02
C ALA A 18 38.10 31.23 30.72
N ILE A 19 37.35 30.15 30.89
CA ILE A 19 36.20 30.10 31.80
C ILE A 19 36.61 29.23 32.97
N SER A 20 36.91 29.89 34.09
CA SER A 20 37.13 29.29 35.39
C SER A 20 35.79 28.80 35.95
N LEU A 21 35.66 27.49 36.14
CA LEU A 21 34.56 26.88 36.89
C LEU A 21 35.13 26.31 38.19
N SER A 22 34.82 26.96 39.30
CA SER A 22 35.07 26.46 40.65
C SER A 22 34.04 25.39 41.01
N PRO A 23 34.43 24.31 41.72
CA PRO A 23 33.49 23.29 42.19
C PRO A 23 32.83 23.73 43.50
N LEU A 24 31.50 23.73 43.54
CA LEU A 24 30.71 23.94 44.76
C LEU A 24 30.28 22.60 45.36
N ASN A 25 30.74 22.37 46.59
CA ASN A 25 30.37 21.28 47.50
C ASN A 25 28.87 21.26 47.81
N PRO A 26 28.23 20.08 47.89
CA PRO A 26 26.90 19.94 48.47
C PRO A 26 26.99 19.28 49.85
N ALA A 27 27.03 20.09 50.91
CA ALA A 27 26.73 19.62 52.25
C ALA A 27 26.19 20.75 53.12
N THR A 28 25.13 20.43 53.86
CA THR A 28 24.57 21.19 55.00
C THR A 28 23.56 22.29 54.67
N ALA A 29 22.27 21.99 54.83
CA ALA A 29 21.34 22.79 55.67
C ALA A 29 19.95 22.15 55.69
N ARG A 30 19.61 21.53 56.83
CA ARG A 30 18.25 21.21 57.26
C ARG A 30 17.56 22.49 57.74
N SER A 31 16.22 22.45 57.74
CA SER A 31 15.33 23.17 58.66
C SER A 31 15.15 24.68 58.45
N ALA A 32 14.04 25.05 57.80
CA ALA A 32 13.20 26.16 58.29
C ALA A 32 11.76 26.01 57.77
N LEU A 33 10.85 25.79 58.71
CA LEU A 33 9.41 25.95 58.59
C LEU A 33 9.08 27.39 58.16
N CYS A 34 8.21 27.56 57.17
CA CYS A 34 7.48 28.81 56.97
C CYS A 34 6.10 28.53 56.38
N SER A 35 5.12 28.57 57.27
CA SER A 35 3.69 28.65 57.03
C SER A 35 3.36 29.78 56.04
N ARG A 36 2.64 29.47 54.95
CA ARG A 36 2.05 30.48 54.07
C ARG A 36 0.56 30.65 54.42
N PRO A 37 0.10 31.87 54.75
CA PRO A 37 -1.32 32.13 54.91
C PRO A 37 -2.00 32.22 53.54
N ILE A 38 -3.19 31.63 53.46
CA ILE A 38 -4.14 31.77 52.35
C ILE A 38 -4.65 33.21 52.38
N VAL A 39 -4.19 34.04 51.44
CA VAL A 39 -4.74 35.37 51.21
C VAL A 39 -5.91 35.22 50.24
N ALA A 40 -7.12 35.41 50.77
CA ALA A 40 -8.35 35.49 49.99
C ALA A 40 -8.34 36.75 49.12
N PHE A 41 -8.51 36.58 47.81
CA PHE A 41 -8.73 37.69 46.89
C PHE A 41 -10.18 38.19 47.03
N PRO A 42 -10.42 39.50 47.23
CA PRO A 42 -11.76 40.06 47.24
C PRO A 42 -12.34 40.11 45.82
N ARG A 43 -13.58 39.63 45.67
CA ARG A 43 -14.41 39.82 44.47
C ARG A 43 -14.60 41.32 44.22
N PRO A 44 -14.33 41.84 43.00
CA PRO A 44 -14.72 43.20 42.67
C PRO A 44 -16.24 43.28 42.44
N PHE A 45 -16.81 44.33 43.00
CA PHE A 45 -18.19 44.75 42.95
C PHE A 45 -18.71 44.85 41.51
N ALA A 46 -19.94 44.35 41.31
CA ALA A 46 -20.71 44.56 40.10
C ALA A 46 -21.14 46.04 40.02
N SER A 47 -20.47 46.83 39.18
CA SER A 47 -20.97 48.12 38.71
C SER A 47 -21.86 47.88 37.50
N SER A 48 -23.15 48.14 37.67
CA SER A 48 -24.16 48.16 36.61
C SER A 48 -23.86 49.29 35.62
N ALA A 49 -23.12 48.97 34.56
CA ALA A 49 -23.01 49.81 33.37
C ALA A 49 -23.99 49.26 32.32
N THR A 50 -24.98 50.07 31.97
CA THR A 50 -25.99 49.81 30.96
C THR A 50 -25.33 49.62 29.59
N SER A 51 -25.00 48.37 29.25
CA SER A 51 -24.55 47.95 27.93
C SER A 51 -25.71 48.14 26.94
N ARG A 52 -25.60 49.18 26.11
CA ARG A 52 -26.34 49.25 24.84
C ARG A 52 -25.87 48.07 23.99
N GLN A 53 -26.69 47.04 23.87
CA GLN A 53 -26.44 45.98 22.90
C GLN A 53 -26.38 46.59 21.50
N PRO A 54 -25.30 46.37 20.72
CA PRO A 54 -25.32 46.70 19.31
C PRO A 54 -26.40 45.86 18.62
N PRO A 55 -27.26 46.46 17.79
CA PRO A 55 -28.35 45.76 17.14
C PRO A 55 -27.78 44.78 16.12
N GLY A 56 -28.02 43.48 16.34
CA GLY A 56 -27.68 42.40 15.40
C GLY A 56 -26.29 41.81 15.63
N GLY A 57 -26.11 41.06 16.72
CA GLY A 57 -24.96 40.16 16.86
C GLY A 57 -25.07 39.05 15.82
N GLN A 58 -24.39 39.22 14.68
CA GLN A 58 -24.29 38.16 13.68
C GLN A 58 -23.61 36.95 14.31
N GLN A 59 -24.31 35.81 14.27
CA GLN A 59 -23.80 34.53 14.72
C GLN A 59 -22.48 34.25 13.99
N TYR A 60 -21.46 33.79 14.71
CA TYR A 60 -20.18 33.42 14.11
C TYR A 60 -20.40 32.40 12.99
N GLU A 61 -20.16 32.81 11.75
CA GLU A 61 -20.14 31.90 10.62
C GLU A 61 -18.74 31.31 10.48
N GLN A 62 -18.68 29.98 10.35
CA GLN A 62 -17.42 29.27 10.17
C GLN A 62 -16.79 29.70 8.84
N ILE A 63 -15.51 30.08 8.89
CA ILE A 63 -14.75 30.48 7.70
C ILE A 63 -14.73 29.31 6.71
N PRO A 64 -15.22 29.49 5.47
CA PRO A 64 -15.19 28.39 4.51
C PRO A 64 -13.77 27.99 4.15
N GLU A 65 -13.49 26.68 4.23
CA GLU A 65 -12.15 26.11 4.03
C GLU A 65 -11.58 26.41 2.63
N TYR A 66 -12.44 26.59 1.63
CA TYR A 66 -12.02 26.92 0.26
C TYR A 66 -11.32 28.28 0.12
N LEU A 67 -11.50 29.19 1.09
CA LEU A 67 -10.80 30.48 1.11
C LEU A 67 -9.32 30.32 1.48
N LYS A 68 -8.98 29.25 2.21
CA LYS A 68 -7.60 28.92 2.65
C LYS A 68 -6.88 30.11 3.28
N ILE A 69 -7.59 30.90 4.10
CA ILE A 69 -7.03 32.11 4.73
C ILE A 69 -5.82 31.78 5.61
N HIS A 70 -5.82 30.60 6.25
CA HIS A 70 -4.71 30.10 7.08
C HIS A 70 -3.38 29.97 6.31
N MET A 71 -3.41 29.81 4.97
CA MET A 71 -2.20 29.73 4.15
C MET A 71 -1.47 31.08 4.03
N PHE A 72 -2.13 32.17 4.40
CA PHE A 72 -1.64 33.54 4.31
C PHE A 72 -1.35 34.17 5.68
N THR A 73 -1.18 33.36 6.71
CA THR A 73 -0.87 33.84 8.06
C THR A 73 0.35 34.78 8.10
N PRO A 74 1.49 34.50 7.41
CA PRO A 74 2.63 35.41 7.41
C PRO A 74 2.28 36.80 6.86
N GLU A 75 1.51 36.87 5.78
CA GLU A 75 1.07 38.13 5.18
C GLU A 75 0.08 38.87 6.09
N LEU A 76 -0.82 38.15 6.75
CA LEU A 76 -1.75 38.72 7.73
C LEU A 76 -1.01 39.25 8.98
N GLU A 77 0.06 38.60 9.41
CA GLU A 77 0.92 39.09 10.50
C GLU A 77 1.63 40.39 10.13
N ILE A 78 2.17 40.49 8.90
CA ILE A 78 2.78 41.73 8.39
C ILE A 78 1.72 42.84 8.33
N LEU A 79 0.54 42.54 7.77
CA LEU A 79 -0.55 43.51 7.68
C LEU A 79 -0.97 44.02 9.06
N ARG A 80 -1.07 43.12 10.06
CA ARG A 80 -1.45 43.47 11.43
C ARG A 80 -0.37 44.26 12.16
N HIS A 81 0.87 43.78 12.15
CA HIS A 81 1.93 44.32 12.98
C HIS A 81 2.65 45.51 12.34
N ASP A 82 2.85 45.50 11.04
CA ASP A 82 3.70 46.47 10.36
C ASP A 82 2.88 47.62 9.77
N GLU A 83 1.75 47.29 9.12
CA GLU A 83 0.89 48.26 8.43
C GLU A 83 -0.19 48.85 9.35
N LEU A 84 -1.02 48.00 9.97
CA LEU A 84 -2.14 48.45 10.81
C LEU A 84 -1.70 48.84 12.24
N ARG A 85 -0.65 48.20 12.77
CA ARG A 85 -0.12 48.37 14.14
C ARG A 85 -1.16 48.19 15.26
N ALA A 86 -2.30 47.60 14.94
CA ALA A 86 -3.39 47.32 15.87
C ALA A 86 -4.16 46.07 15.44
N PRO A 87 -4.90 45.40 16.36
CA PRO A 87 -5.77 44.27 16.03
C PRO A 87 -6.79 44.59 14.93
N PHE A 88 -7.15 43.59 14.12
CA PHE A 88 -8.05 43.77 12.97
C PHE A 88 -9.44 44.28 13.36
N LYS A 89 -9.93 43.92 14.55
CA LYS A 89 -11.22 44.39 15.10
C LYS A 89 -11.42 45.91 15.12
N HIS A 90 -10.33 46.69 15.10
CA HIS A 90 -10.39 48.15 15.16
C HIS A 90 -10.58 48.81 13.78
N PHE A 91 -10.54 48.04 12.71
CA PHE A 91 -10.63 48.54 11.34
C PHE A 91 -11.81 47.90 10.62
N SER A 92 -12.46 48.67 9.74
CA SER A 92 -13.49 48.14 8.85
C SER A 92 -12.87 47.32 7.71
N GLY A 93 -13.60 46.31 7.21
CA GLY A 93 -13.14 45.49 6.09
C GLY A 93 -12.75 46.31 4.86
N ASP A 94 -13.54 47.34 4.52
CA ASP A 94 -13.27 48.24 3.40
C ASP A 94 -11.98 49.06 3.57
N PHE A 95 -11.68 49.49 4.80
CA PHE A 95 -10.44 50.20 5.08
C PHE A 95 -9.22 49.29 4.86
N ILE A 96 -9.29 48.05 5.36
CA ILE A 96 -8.23 47.06 5.19
C ILE A 96 -7.98 46.77 3.70
N LEU A 97 -9.05 46.58 2.91
CA LEU A 97 -8.94 46.31 1.47
C LEU A 97 -8.34 47.49 0.71
N LYS A 98 -8.78 48.72 1.01
CA LYS A 98 -8.20 49.94 0.39
C LYS A 98 -6.73 50.11 0.72
N LEU A 99 -6.35 49.88 1.98
CA LEU A 99 -4.96 49.95 2.41
C LEU A 99 -4.11 48.90 1.69
N LEU A 100 -4.58 47.65 1.60
CA LEU A 100 -3.88 46.59 0.88
C LEU A 100 -3.68 46.91 -0.60
N ASP A 101 -4.73 47.38 -1.27
CA ASP A 101 -4.66 47.72 -2.69
C ASP A 101 -3.73 48.93 -2.94
N GLN A 102 -3.76 49.93 -2.04
CA GLN A 102 -2.83 51.06 -2.09
C GLN A 102 -1.39 50.59 -1.93
N ARG A 103 -1.09 49.83 -0.86
CA ARG A 103 0.27 49.35 -0.57
C ARG A 103 0.80 48.41 -1.64
N ALA A 104 -0.05 47.52 -2.16
CA ALA A 104 0.33 46.64 -3.26
C ALA A 104 0.66 47.41 -4.55
N ASN A 105 -0.08 48.48 -4.86
CA ASN A 105 0.21 49.33 -6.01
C ASN A 105 1.49 50.16 -5.81
N GLU A 106 1.74 50.67 -4.60
CA GLU A 106 2.95 51.43 -4.31
C GLU A 106 4.21 50.61 -4.58
N ILE A 107 4.24 49.36 -4.12
CA ILE A 107 5.36 48.45 -4.32
C ILE A 107 5.46 47.97 -5.77
N ARG A 108 4.33 47.67 -6.42
CA ARG A 108 4.33 47.18 -7.81
C ARG A 108 4.80 48.23 -8.82
N LEU A 109 4.53 49.51 -8.53
CA LEU A 109 4.90 50.64 -9.39
C LEU A 109 6.24 51.27 -8.99
N ASP A 110 6.95 50.72 -8.00
CA ASP A 110 8.16 51.30 -7.40
C ASP A 110 8.00 52.79 -7.02
N THR A 111 6.80 53.19 -6.57
CA THR A 111 6.57 54.56 -6.06
C THR A 111 7.11 54.69 -4.64
N ALA A 112 7.28 55.92 -4.16
CA ALA A 112 7.76 56.18 -2.80
C ALA A 112 6.97 55.39 -1.74
N ASN A 113 7.67 54.51 -1.01
CA ASN A 113 7.07 53.60 -0.04
C ASN A 113 6.52 54.39 1.16
N SER A 114 5.19 54.41 1.34
CA SER A 114 4.55 55.15 2.44
C SER A 114 4.88 54.59 3.83
N ASN A 115 5.29 53.32 3.94
CA ASN A 115 5.72 52.69 5.18
C ASN A 115 6.99 51.84 4.94
N PRO A 116 8.18 52.45 5.00
CA PRO A 116 9.45 51.75 4.75
C PRO A 116 9.82 50.74 5.84
N ALA A 117 9.17 50.79 7.01
CA ALA A 117 9.37 49.82 8.09
C ALA A 117 8.61 48.50 7.85
N SER A 118 7.72 48.46 6.86
CA SER A 118 6.94 47.27 6.55
C SER A 118 7.78 46.18 5.89
N ARG A 119 7.53 44.92 6.28
CA ARG A 119 8.08 43.74 5.60
C ARG A 119 7.41 43.45 4.26
N LEU A 120 6.43 44.25 3.83
CA LEU A 120 5.85 44.16 2.49
C LEU A 120 6.89 44.62 1.45
N ASN A 121 7.21 43.77 0.47
CA ASN A 121 8.25 43.97 -0.52
C ASN A 121 7.83 43.41 -1.90
N ASN A 122 8.66 43.61 -2.93
CA ASN A 122 8.32 43.18 -4.29
C ASN A 122 8.19 41.64 -4.40
N ASP A 123 8.88 40.87 -3.55
CA ASP A 123 8.80 39.40 -3.55
C ASP A 123 7.45 38.89 -3.03
N ASN A 124 6.85 39.59 -2.05
CA ASN A 124 5.59 39.16 -1.42
C ASN A 124 4.34 39.90 -1.92
N VAL A 125 4.48 40.97 -2.72
CA VAL A 125 3.35 41.78 -3.21
C VAL A 125 2.29 40.96 -3.94
N VAL A 126 2.70 39.96 -4.74
CA VAL A 126 1.78 39.07 -5.47
C VAL A 126 0.94 38.22 -4.50
N ARG A 127 1.51 37.83 -3.35
CA ARG A 127 0.78 37.11 -2.30
C ARG A 127 -0.23 38.04 -1.62
N PHE A 128 0.16 39.28 -1.30
CA PHE A 128 -0.76 40.30 -0.76
C PHE A 128 -1.94 40.61 -1.69
N MET A 129 -1.74 40.65 -3.01
CA MET A 129 -2.86 40.81 -3.96
C MET A 129 -3.85 39.63 -3.89
N LYS A 130 -3.35 38.40 -3.70
CA LYS A 130 -4.21 37.23 -3.47
C LYS A 130 -4.93 37.32 -2.12
N VAL A 131 -4.25 37.79 -1.08
CA VAL A 131 -4.86 38.04 0.24
C VAL A 131 -6.00 39.06 0.10
N SER A 132 -5.79 40.19 -0.56
CA SER A 132 -6.83 41.20 -0.82
C SER A 132 -8.07 40.57 -1.48
N SER A 133 -7.89 39.77 -2.52
CA SER A 133 -9.00 39.07 -3.19
C SER A 133 -9.75 38.09 -2.27
N ARG A 134 -9.05 37.35 -1.41
CA ARG A 134 -9.66 36.40 -0.47
C ARG A 134 -10.32 37.09 0.72
N LEU A 135 -9.73 38.15 1.24
CA LEU A 135 -10.32 38.98 2.28
C LEU A 135 -11.60 39.66 1.78
N LYS A 136 -11.64 40.09 0.53
CA LYS A 136 -12.87 40.62 -0.08
C LYS A 136 -14.00 39.60 -0.07
N GLN A 137 -13.71 38.33 -0.40
CA GLN A 137 -14.70 37.24 -0.31
C GLN A 137 -15.11 36.99 1.14
N LEU A 138 -14.15 36.93 2.06
CA LEU A 138 -14.40 36.71 3.49
C LEU A 138 -15.27 37.80 4.11
N PHE A 139 -14.97 39.08 3.84
CA PHE A 139 -15.73 40.20 4.36
C PHE A 139 -17.13 40.28 3.76
N ASN A 140 -17.31 39.88 2.50
CA ASN A 140 -18.64 39.78 1.90
C ASN A 140 -19.50 38.69 2.56
N LEU A 141 -18.90 37.58 3.01
CA LEU A 141 -19.61 36.51 3.71
C LEU A 141 -19.94 36.90 5.15
N ASN A 142 -18.97 37.43 5.89
CA ASN A 142 -19.11 37.71 7.32
C ASN A 142 -19.65 39.12 7.64
N GLY A 143 -20.37 39.75 6.71
CA GLY A 143 -20.96 41.08 6.92
C GLY A 143 -19.94 42.20 7.23
N GLY A 144 -18.69 42.05 6.78
CA GLY A 144 -17.60 43.00 7.04
C GLY A 144 -16.89 42.82 8.38
N ASN A 145 -17.19 41.77 9.15
CA ASN A 145 -16.54 41.51 10.43
C ASN A 145 -15.06 41.10 10.25
N THR A 146 -14.16 41.88 10.82
CA THR A 146 -12.70 41.73 10.72
C THR A 146 -12.09 40.95 11.90
N GLU A 147 -12.83 40.77 13.00
CA GLU A 147 -12.38 40.02 14.20
C GLU A 147 -12.02 38.57 13.88
N VAL A 148 -12.64 38.02 12.84
CA VAL A 148 -12.36 36.68 12.31
C VAL A 148 -10.88 36.48 11.94
N LEU A 149 -10.20 37.53 11.49
CA LEU A 149 -8.77 37.47 11.14
C LEU A 149 -7.87 37.40 12.38
N ASP A 150 -8.24 38.10 13.46
CA ASP A 150 -7.54 37.99 14.74
C ASP A 150 -7.66 36.57 15.31
N ALA A 151 -8.83 35.92 15.16
CA ALA A 151 -9.04 34.53 15.54
C ALA A 151 -8.19 33.56 14.71
N VAL A 152 -8.09 33.75 13.39
CA VAL A 152 -7.23 32.92 12.52
C VAL A 152 -5.76 33.03 12.94
N LEU A 153 -5.26 34.25 13.18
CA LEU A 153 -3.89 34.46 13.66
C LEU A 153 -3.65 33.81 15.03
N HIS A 154 -4.62 33.92 15.95
CA HIS A 154 -4.52 33.31 17.26
C HIS A 154 -4.43 31.78 17.14
N SER A 155 -5.30 31.14 16.35
CA SER A 155 -5.28 29.70 16.11
C SER A 155 -3.96 29.21 15.52
N GLN A 156 -3.41 29.93 14.52
CA GLN A 156 -2.13 29.55 13.94
C GLN A 156 -0.97 29.69 14.94
N SER A 157 -0.96 30.75 15.76
CA SER A 157 0.06 30.93 16.80
C SER A 157 0.02 29.79 17.85
N ALA A 158 -1.17 29.32 18.21
CA ALA A 158 -1.34 28.19 19.12
C ALA A 158 -0.83 26.87 18.51
N LEU A 159 -1.11 26.63 17.22
CA LEU A 159 -0.59 25.47 16.48
C LEU A 159 0.93 25.51 16.39
N ASN A 160 1.53 26.65 16.04
CA ASN A 160 2.99 26.80 15.98
C ASN A 160 3.65 26.54 17.35
N ALA A 161 3.04 27.01 18.44
CA ALA A 161 3.53 26.74 19.80
C ALA A 161 3.44 25.26 20.18
N PHE A 162 2.41 24.55 19.70
CA PHE A 162 2.26 23.12 19.88
C PHE A 162 3.29 22.32 19.07
N GLU A 163 3.50 22.66 17.80
CA GLU A 163 4.52 22.05 16.96
C GLU A 163 5.93 22.25 17.51
N ALA A 164 6.23 23.45 18.03
CA ALA A 164 7.49 23.73 18.69
C ALA A 164 7.71 22.84 19.94
N LYS A 165 6.66 22.61 20.74
CA LYS A 165 6.71 21.68 21.89
C LYS A 165 6.95 20.24 21.44
N LEU A 166 6.35 19.80 20.34
CA LEU A 166 6.58 18.46 19.78
C LEU A 166 8.00 18.30 19.23
N ALA A 167 8.50 19.30 18.51
CA ALA A 167 9.87 19.33 18.01
C ALA A 167 10.88 19.27 19.16
N ALA A 168 10.68 20.07 20.21
CA ALA A 168 11.50 20.04 21.44
C ALA A 168 11.43 18.68 22.15
N LYS A 169 10.26 18.04 22.22
CA LYS A 169 10.11 16.70 22.79
C LYS A 169 10.82 15.63 21.97
N LYS A 170 10.79 15.75 20.63
CA LYS A 170 11.47 14.83 19.71
C LYS A 170 12.98 14.97 19.83
N SER A 171 13.50 16.20 19.84
CA SER A 171 14.94 16.45 20.00
C SER A 171 15.44 16.03 21.39
N ALA A 172 14.66 16.26 22.45
CA ALA A 172 14.97 15.76 23.79
C ALA A 172 14.99 14.22 23.85
N LYS A 173 14.06 13.54 23.15
CA LYS A 173 14.05 12.07 23.08
C LYS A 173 15.27 11.54 22.31
N SER A 174 15.62 12.14 21.16
CA SER A 174 16.81 11.74 20.41
C SER A 174 18.10 12.03 21.18
N ALA A 175 18.17 13.14 21.92
CA ALA A 175 19.32 13.46 22.77
C ALA A 175 19.46 12.47 23.94
N LYS A 176 18.34 12.08 24.58
CA LYS A 176 18.37 11.01 25.60
C LYS A 176 18.84 9.68 25.00
N GLN A 177 18.38 9.34 23.80
CA GLN A 177 18.77 8.11 23.11
C GLN A 177 20.25 8.14 22.68
N SER A 178 20.77 9.28 22.22
CA SER A 178 22.19 9.41 21.87
C SER A 178 23.10 9.35 23.09
N ILE A 179 22.71 9.93 24.24
CA ILE A 179 23.45 9.79 25.50
C ILE A 179 23.47 8.33 25.97
N LEU A 180 22.34 7.62 25.85
CA LEU A 180 22.25 6.19 26.19
C LEU A 180 23.14 5.34 25.27
N HIS A 181 23.23 5.67 23.98
CA HIS A 181 24.15 5.00 23.06
C HIS A 181 25.63 5.39 23.25
N ALA A 182 25.93 6.61 23.68
CA ALA A 182 27.31 7.07 23.91
C ALA A 182 27.95 6.41 25.13
N ASN A 183 27.20 6.22 26.22
CA ASN A 183 27.70 5.52 27.42
C ASN A 183 27.82 3.99 27.23
N THR A 184 27.28 3.43 26.14
CA THR A 184 27.27 1.98 25.89
C THR A 184 28.35 1.54 24.89
N ARG A 185 29.16 2.46 24.35
CA ARG A 185 30.26 2.14 23.43
C ARG A 185 31.61 2.10 24.16
N ALA A 186 31.98 0.92 24.66
CA ALA A 186 33.35 0.40 24.48
C ALA A 186 33.59 -1.03 25.02
N ALA A 187 32.83 -1.55 26.00
CA ALA A 187 33.21 -2.82 26.64
C ALA A 187 32.09 -3.86 26.86
N ASP A 188 30.83 -3.47 27.09
CA ASP A 188 29.83 -4.42 27.65
C ASP A 188 28.64 -4.78 26.73
N LEU A 189 28.71 -4.49 25.43
CA LEU A 189 27.60 -4.72 24.47
C LEU A 189 27.29 -6.20 24.16
N TYR A 190 28.08 -7.12 24.70
CA TYR A 190 27.96 -8.56 24.45
C TYR A 190 28.05 -9.37 25.74
N ALA A 191 27.48 -8.85 26.84
CA ALA A 191 27.20 -9.69 27.99
C ALA A 191 26.13 -10.73 27.60
N PRO A 192 26.32 -12.01 27.94
CA PRO A 192 25.37 -13.08 27.60
C PRO A 192 24.02 -12.80 28.26
N GLY A 193 23.09 -12.26 27.48
CA GLY A 193 21.70 -12.04 27.88
C GLY A 193 20.87 -13.32 27.77
N PRO A 194 19.71 -13.40 28.45
CA PRO A 194 18.77 -14.51 28.29
C PRO A 194 18.31 -14.62 26.82
N TYR A 195 18.14 -15.86 26.35
CA TYR A 195 17.67 -16.17 24.99
C TYR A 195 16.38 -15.38 24.66
N ILE A 196 16.41 -14.59 23.58
CA ILE A 196 15.24 -13.88 23.08
C ILE A 196 14.71 -14.63 21.86
N GLN A 197 13.41 -14.92 21.86
CA GLN A 197 12.73 -15.52 20.73
C GLN A 197 12.95 -14.67 19.47
N ILE A 198 13.35 -15.31 18.37
CA ILE A 198 13.61 -14.67 17.09
C ILE A 198 12.30 -14.03 16.58
N PRO A 199 12.24 -12.70 16.38
CA PRO A 199 11.04 -12.09 15.83
C PRO A 199 10.79 -12.57 14.41
N GLU A 200 9.58 -13.07 14.13
CA GLU A 200 9.18 -13.56 12.81
C GLU A 200 9.33 -12.47 11.72
N SER A 201 9.18 -11.21 12.10
CA SER A 201 9.35 -10.04 11.22
C SER A 201 10.74 -9.90 10.61
N LEU A 202 11.76 -10.56 11.17
CA LEU A 202 13.07 -10.61 10.53
C LEU A 202 13.10 -11.54 9.31
N GLY A 203 12.16 -12.50 9.19
CA GLY A 203 12.10 -13.45 8.08
C GLY A 203 13.43 -14.17 7.87
N LEU A 204 14.10 -14.59 8.94
CA LEU A 204 15.41 -15.27 8.86
C LEU A 204 15.30 -16.71 8.36
N HIS A 205 14.13 -17.34 8.50
CA HIS A 205 13.87 -18.69 7.99
C HIS A 205 13.98 -18.76 6.45
N GLU A 206 13.66 -17.67 5.75
CA GLU A 206 13.83 -17.55 4.30
C GLU A 206 15.29 -17.62 3.85
N PHE A 207 16.25 -17.44 4.78
CA PHE A 207 17.69 -17.40 4.53
C PHE A 207 18.44 -18.61 5.14
N ALA A 208 17.72 -19.68 5.50
CA ALA A 208 18.33 -20.83 6.15
C ALA A 208 19.35 -21.55 5.25
N GLU A 209 19.12 -21.57 3.93
CA GLU A 209 20.08 -22.12 2.97
C GLU A 209 21.36 -21.28 2.93
N GLU A 210 21.26 -19.96 2.85
CA GLU A 210 22.40 -19.04 2.86
C GLU A 210 23.20 -19.15 4.17
N LEU A 211 22.51 -19.25 5.31
CA LEU A 211 23.14 -19.48 6.61
C LEU A 211 23.89 -20.82 6.65
N SER A 212 23.28 -21.88 6.10
CA SER A 212 23.89 -23.21 5.99
C SER A 212 25.15 -23.18 5.11
N LEU A 213 25.06 -22.56 3.92
CA LEU A 213 26.18 -22.38 3.00
C LEU A 213 27.32 -21.57 3.63
N PHE A 214 26.98 -20.51 4.36
CA PHE A 214 27.98 -19.68 5.05
C PHE A 214 28.67 -20.46 6.18
N ARG A 215 27.91 -21.25 6.95
CA ARG A 215 28.46 -22.12 7.99
C ARG A 215 29.38 -23.19 7.43
N SER A 216 28.96 -23.90 6.38
CA SER A 216 29.71 -25.03 5.82
C SER A 216 30.95 -24.61 5.03
N HIS A 217 30.86 -23.55 4.22
CA HIS A 217 31.92 -23.18 3.28
C HIS A 217 32.85 -22.08 3.81
N GLU A 218 32.30 -21.05 4.47
CA GLU A 218 33.09 -19.89 4.88
C GLU A 218 33.62 -20.02 6.31
N LEU A 219 32.77 -20.42 7.26
CA LEU A 219 33.14 -20.47 8.68
C LEU A 219 33.83 -21.77 9.07
N LYS A 220 33.37 -22.90 8.53
CA LYS A 220 33.83 -24.26 8.89
C LYS A 220 33.75 -24.57 10.40
N LYS A 221 32.90 -23.82 11.12
CA LYS A 221 32.67 -23.90 12.56
C LYS A 221 31.19 -23.63 12.83
N ASN A 222 30.69 -24.06 13.99
CA ASN A 222 29.34 -23.74 14.41
C ASN A 222 29.23 -22.24 14.74
N PHE A 223 28.02 -21.67 14.63
CA PHE A 223 27.84 -20.26 14.93
C PHE A 223 28.12 -19.95 16.40
N SER A 224 27.77 -20.87 17.30
CA SER A 224 28.04 -20.83 18.75
C SER A 224 29.49 -20.57 19.12
N ASP A 225 30.43 -20.99 18.28
CA ASP A 225 31.88 -20.92 18.55
C ASP A 225 32.48 -19.57 18.13
N LEU A 226 31.68 -18.70 17.51
CA LEU A 226 32.09 -17.42 16.97
C LEU A 226 31.40 -16.30 17.72
N SER A 227 32.16 -15.23 18.01
CA SER A 227 31.56 -13.99 18.49
C SER A 227 30.73 -13.34 17.38
N ALA A 228 29.68 -12.61 17.76
CA ALA A 228 28.86 -11.84 16.83
C ALA A 228 29.69 -10.90 15.93
N GLN A 229 30.72 -10.26 16.49
CA GLN A 229 31.61 -9.38 15.74
C GLN A 229 32.42 -10.15 14.70
N ASN A 230 33.00 -11.29 15.07
CA ASN A 230 33.77 -12.12 14.13
C ASN A 230 32.88 -12.65 13.01
N LEU A 231 31.64 -13.06 13.33
CA LEU A 231 30.66 -13.49 12.34
C LEU A 231 30.35 -12.39 11.32
N LEU A 232 29.93 -11.22 11.81
CA LEU A 232 29.57 -10.09 10.96
C LEU A 232 30.77 -9.61 10.14
N HIS A 233 31.96 -9.51 10.76
CA HIS A 233 33.17 -9.09 10.07
C HIS A 233 33.56 -10.07 8.95
N THR A 234 33.49 -11.38 9.20
CA THR A 234 33.79 -12.40 8.20
C THR A 234 32.82 -12.33 7.02
N MET A 235 31.53 -12.15 7.29
CA MET A 235 30.50 -12.02 6.26
C MET A 235 30.67 -10.73 5.45
N GLU A 236 30.93 -9.60 6.09
CA GLU A 236 31.18 -8.32 5.42
C GLU A 236 32.43 -8.39 4.53
N LYS A 237 33.50 -9.01 5.04
CA LYS A 237 34.74 -9.23 4.28
C LYS A 237 34.46 -10.05 3.02
N ARG A 238 33.73 -11.17 3.12
CA ARG A 238 33.36 -11.98 1.95
C ARG A 238 32.46 -11.26 0.98
N LEU A 239 31.49 -10.50 1.46
CA LEU A 239 30.62 -9.68 0.60
C LEU A 239 31.42 -8.66 -0.22
N LYS A 240 32.44 -8.03 0.35
CA LYS A 240 33.35 -7.11 -0.36
C LYS A 240 34.22 -7.83 -1.38
N GLU A 241 34.83 -8.96 -0.99
CA GLU A 241 35.68 -9.76 -1.88
C GLU A 241 34.92 -10.24 -3.14
N VAL A 242 33.66 -10.67 -2.99
CA VAL A 242 32.82 -11.11 -4.12
C VAL A 242 32.31 -9.93 -4.95
N TYR A 243 32.09 -8.77 -4.34
CA TYR A 243 31.62 -7.57 -5.03
C TYR A 243 32.72 -6.90 -5.88
N ASP A 244 33.93 -6.80 -5.35
CA ASP A 244 35.05 -6.13 -6.02
C ASP A 244 35.66 -6.96 -7.17
N ASP A 245 35.15 -8.17 -7.42
CA ASP A 245 35.58 -9.10 -8.47
C ASP A 245 37.09 -9.44 -8.44
N VAL A 246 37.75 -9.19 -7.31
CA VAL A 246 39.20 -9.38 -7.13
C VAL A 246 39.56 -10.87 -7.01
N SER A 247 38.57 -11.74 -6.89
CA SER A 247 38.77 -13.14 -6.57
C SER A 247 38.39 -14.04 -7.74
N ASP A 248 39.38 -14.46 -8.54
CA ASP A 248 39.36 -15.65 -9.42
C ASP A 248 39.20 -16.97 -8.62
N ALA A 249 38.68 -16.88 -7.37
CA ALA A 249 38.44 -18.06 -6.56
C ALA A 249 37.50 -18.99 -7.34
N PRO A 250 37.83 -20.29 -7.39
CA PRO A 250 36.98 -21.27 -8.04
C PRO A 250 35.56 -21.15 -7.49
N HIS A 251 34.56 -21.37 -8.34
CA HIS A 251 33.13 -21.33 -8.00
C HIS A 251 32.80 -22.32 -6.87
N THR A 252 33.18 -21.98 -5.64
CA THR A 252 32.85 -22.73 -4.44
C THR A 252 31.41 -22.43 -4.10
N GLN A 253 30.71 -23.44 -3.58
CA GLN A 253 29.29 -23.40 -3.18
C GLN A 253 28.96 -22.36 -2.08
N GLY A 254 29.91 -21.54 -1.63
CA GLY A 254 29.73 -20.47 -0.64
C GLY A 254 29.12 -19.18 -1.19
N VAL A 255 29.61 -18.02 -0.72
CA VAL A 255 29.12 -16.70 -1.18
C VAL A 255 29.63 -16.45 -2.61
N CYS A 256 28.72 -16.28 -3.56
CA CYS A 256 29.02 -16.12 -4.98
C CYS A 256 28.14 -15.04 -5.62
N LYS A 257 28.43 -14.64 -6.86
CA LYS A 257 27.67 -13.58 -7.55
C LYS A 257 26.18 -13.88 -7.70
N GLN A 258 25.79 -15.16 -7.76
CA GLN A 258 24.39 -15.57 -7.92
C GLN A 258 23.57 -15.40 -6.63
N ASN A 259 24.17 -15.64 -5.46
CA ASN A 259 23.50 -15.52 -4.16
C ASN A 259 23.85 -14.22 -3.40
N LEU A 260 24.72 -13.37 -3.97
CA LEU A 260 25.20 -12.13 -3.38
C LEU A 260 24.09 -11.23 -2.85
N VAL A 261 23.01 -11.05 -3.63
CA VAL A 261 21.87 -10.21 -3.25
C VAL A 261 21.17 -10.74 -1.99
N ARG A 262 21.05 -12.06 -1.86
CA ARG A 262 20.44 -12.68 -0.67
C ARG A 262 21.33 -12.49 0.56
N PHE A 263 22.65 -12.63 0.43
CA PHE A 263 23.59 -12.34 1.52
C PHE A 263 23.60 -10.86 1.95
N TYR A 264 23.50 -9.92 1.00
CA TYR A 264 23.34 -8.49 1.32
C TYR A 264 22.06 -8.20 2.12
N ASN A 265 20.97 -8.93 1.86
CA ASN A 265 19.73 -8.81 2.62
C ASN A 265 19.81 -9.51 3.98
N LEU A 266 20.55 -10.61 4.07
CA LEU A 266 20.78 -11.37 5.30
C LEU A 266 21.65 -10.58 6.31
N PHE A 267 22.69 -9.89 5.82
CA PHE A 267 23.63 -9.15 6.66
C PHE A 267 22.97 -8.18 7.68
N PRO A 268 22.10 -7.22 7.27
CA PRO A 268 21.46 -6.31 8.22
C PRO A 268 20.45 -7.01 9.14
N LYS A 269 19.85 -8.13 8.70
CA LYS A 269 18.95 -8.93 9.54
C LYS A 269 19.73 -9.63 10.65
N LEU A 270 20.89 -10.21 10.34
CA LEU A 270 21.81 -10.78 11.32
C LEU A 270 22.34 -9.72 12.28
N GLN A 271 22.70 -8.54 11.78
CA GLN A 271 23.14 -7.43 12.64
C GLN A 271 22.06 -7.03 13.65
N LYS A 272 20.79 -6.92 13.22
CA LYS A 272 19.65 -6.64 14.12
C LYS A 272 19.42 -7.77 15.12
N LEU A 273 19.43 -9.03 14.67
CA LEU A 273 19.24 -10.20 15.52
C LEU A 273 20.30 -10.26 16.62
N LEU A 274 21.58 -10.12 16.25
CA LEU A 274 22.69 -10.19 17.20
C LEU A 274 22.70 -8.99 18.14
N ALA A 275 22.26 -7.82 17.70
CA ALA A 275 22.06 -6.67 18.58
C ALA A 275 20.94 -6.90 19.60
N TRP A 276 19.88 -7.64 19.23
CA TRP A 276 18.81 -8.00 20.16
C TRP A 276 19.21 -9.11 21.13
N ASN A 277 19.91 -10.14 20.66
CA ASN A 277 20.30 -11.32 21.46
C ASN A 277 21.59 -11.15 22.29
N GLY A 278 22.03 -9.93 22.55
CA GLY A 278 23.27 -9.66 23.29
C GLY A 278 24.51 -10.26 22.63
N GLY A 279 24.48 -10.45 21.30
CA GLY A 279 25.53 -11.09 20.49
C GLY A 279 25.64 -12.60 20.59
N THR A 280 24.67 -13.27 21.19
CA THR A 280 24.65 -14.74 21.22
C THR A 280 24.37 -15.30 19.82
N THR A 281 25.34 -15.99 19.26
CA THR A 281 25.30 -16.58 17.90
C THR A 281 24.70 -17.98 17.86
N ALA A 282 24.61 -18.68 19.00
CA ALA A 282 24.03 -20.03 19.12
C ALA A 282 22.57 -20.11 18.61
N VAL A 283 21.83 -19.00 18.65
CA VAL A 283 20.48 -18.88 18.11
C VAL A 283 20.41 -19.25 16.62
N LEU A 284 21.48 -18.98 15.86
CA LEU A 284 21.56 -19.34 14.44
C LEU A 284 21.71 -20.84 14.22
N ASP A 285 22.38 -21.56 15.14
CA ASP A 285 22.49 -23.01 15.07
C ASP A 285 21.13 -23.68 15.35
N THR A 286 20.38 -23.19 16.36
CA THR A 286 19.00 -23.65 16.63
C THR A 286 18.07 -23.38 15.45
N LEU A 287 18.22 -22.23 14.77
CA LEU A 287 17.45 -21.92 13.57
C LEU A 287 17.76 -22.93 12.45
N LEU A 288 19.04 -23.22 12.18
CA LEU A 288 19.42 -24.21 11.18
C LEU A 288 18.94 -25.63 11.53
N GLU A 289 19.02 -26.02 12.80
CA GLU A 289 18.52 -27.30 13.27
C GLU A 289 17.01 -27.42 13.05
N SER A 290 16.25 -26.39 13.42
CA SER A 290 14.80 -26.35 13.19
C SER A 290 14.46 -26.47 11.69
N HIS A 291 15.18 -25.76 10.83
CA HIS A 291 14.99 -25.81 9.39
C HIS A 291 15.26 -27.20 8.80
N ASN A 292 16.31 -27.88 9.27
CA ASN A 292 16.62 -29.25 8.84
C ASN A 292 15.55 -30.24 9.28
N VAL A 293 14.97 -30.08 10.48
CA VAL A 293 13.85 -30.89 10.94
C VAL A 293 12.65 -30.70 10.01
N PHE A 294 12.26 -29.45 9.71
CA PHE A 294 11.16 -29.18 8.79
C PHE A 294 11.39 -29.74 7.39
N LYS A 295 12.59 -29.56 6.83
CA LYS A 295 12.95 -30.12 5.53
C LYS A 295 12.82 -31.66 5.51
N SER A 296 13.26 -32.34 6.56
CA SER A 296 13.12 -33.79 6.68
C SER A 296 11.66 -34.24 6.78
N VAL A 297 10.80 -33.43 7.41
CA VAL A 297 9.36 -33.69 7.51
C VAL A 297 8.71 -33.50 6.15
N ASP A 298 9.05 -32.43 5.44
CA ASP A 298 8.54 -32.17 4.09
C ASP A 298 8.97 -33.26 3.10
N GLU A 299 10.22 -33.70 3.15
CA GLU A 299 10.72 -34.83 2.35
C GLU A 299 9.99 -36.14 2.71
N LYS A 300 9.67 -36.38 3.99
CA LYS A 300 8.84 -37.51 4.42
C LYS A 300 7.40 -37.41 3.91
N ILE A 301 6.81 -36.22 3.90
CA ILE A 301 5.46 -35.99 3.36
C ILE A 301 5.45 -36.20 1.85
N GLN A 302 6.44 -35.64 1.14
CA GLN A 302 6.58 -35.79 -0.32
C GLN A 302 6.85 -37.24 -0.71
N SER A 303 7.76 -37.93 -0.02
CA SER A 303 8.03 -39.36 -0.29
C SER A 303 6.84 -40.26 0.08
N LYS A 304 6.07 -39.92 1.13
CA LYS A 304 4.81 -40.61 1.43
C LYS A 304 3.81 -40.41 0.30
N ARG A 305 3.61 -39.18 -0.18
CA ARG A 305 2.75 -38.86 -1.33
C ARG A 305 3.18 -39.60 -2.61
N ALA A 306 4.48 -39.63 -2.90
CA ALA A 306 5.00 -40.35 -4.06
C ALA A 306 4.74 -41.87 -3.96
N ARG A 307 4.82 -42.44 -2.74
CA ARG A 307 4.53 -43.86 -2.50
C ARG A 307 3.03 -44.19 -2.59
N THR A 308 2.13 -43.34 -2.12
CA THR A 308 0.68 -43.54 -2.30
C THR A 308 0.33 -43.52 -3.79
N ASN A 309 0.85 -42.55 -4.54
CA ASN A 309 0.60 -42.45 -5.98
C ASN A 309 1.11 -43.66 -6.78
N THR A 310 2.16 -44.34 -6.30
CA THR A 310 2.72 -45.52 -7.00
C THR A 310 1.97 -46.81 -6.68
N ARG A 311 1.29 -46.90 -5.52
CA ARG A 311 0.61 -48.14 -5.09
C ARG A 311 -0.86 -48.21 -5.52
N GLU A 312 -1.48 -47.07 -5.82
CA GLU A 312 -2.88 -46.98 -6.27
C GLU A 312 -3.05 -47.12 -7.79
N ALA A 313 -1.96 -47.17 -8.56
CA ALA A 313 -2.01 -47.41 -10.01
C ALA A 313 -2.41 -48.86 -10.40
N SER A 314 -2.73 -49.74 -9.45
CA SER A 314 -3.05 -51.15 -9.72
C SER A 314 -4.35 -51.68 -9.11
N SER A 315 -5.17 -50.82 -8.48
CA SER A 315 -6.45 -51.25 -7.90
C SER A 315 -7.54 -50.20 -8.15
N SER A 316 -8.34 -50.49 -9.17
CA SER A 316 -9.50 -49.76 -9.65
C SER A 316 -10.53 -49.41 -8.57
N LEU A 317 -10.64 -48.13 -8.26
CA LEU A 317 -11.87 -47.33 -8.12
C LEU A 317 -11.40 -45.93 -7.73
N ALA A 318 -11.39 -45.03 -8.71
CA ALA A 318 -10.84 -43.68 -8.59
C ALA A 318 -11.53 -42.92 -7.46
N GLU A 319 -10.88 -42.83 -6.29
CA GLU A 319 -11.26 -41.84 -5.31
C GLU A 319 -11.08 -40.46 -5.95
N PRO A 320 -12.09 -39.58 -5.86
CA PRO A 320 -12.03 -38.26 -6.47
C PRO A 320 -10.83 -37.51 -5.89
N ALA A 321 -9.93 -37.03 -6.76
CA ALA A 321 -8.76 -36.32 -6.27
C ALA A 321 -9.20 -35.15 -5.38
N PRO A 322 -8.48 -34.91 -4.28
CA PRO A 322 -8.86 -33.90 -3.29
C PRO A 322 -9.07 -32.55 -3.97
N TYR A 323 -10.19 -31.90 -3.68
CA TYR A 323 -10.53 -30.59 -4.21
C TYR A 323 -9.41 -29.58 -3.94
N THR A 324 -8.82 -29.05 -5.00
CA THR A 324 -7.84 -27.96 -4.92
C THR A 324 -8.59 -26.63 -5.01
N GLN A 325 -8.33 -25.72 -4.08
CA GLN A 325 -8.93 -24.39 -4.07
C GLN A 325 -8.56 -23.63 -5.36
N ILE A 326 -9.55 -22.97 -5.97
CA ILE A 326 -9.36 -22.14 -7.16
C ILE A 326 -8.49 -20.93 -6.77
N PRO A 327 -7.41 -20.62 -7.52
CA PRO A 327 -6.62 -19.43 -7.27
C PRO A 327 -7.46 -18.13 -7.32
N ASP A 328 -7.22 -17.22 -6.37
CA ASP A 328 -7.97 -15.95 -6.23
C ASP A 328 -7.83 -15.01 -7.44
N ASP A 329 -6.84 -15.24 -8.31
CA ASP A 329 -6.61 -14.47 -9.54
C ASP A 329 -7.49 -14.94 -10.73
N VAL A 330 -8.23 -16.04 -10.57
CA VAL A 330 -9.07 -16.64 -11.61
C VAL A 330 -10.56 -16.35 -11.33
N PHE A 331 -11.00 -15.14 -11.70
CA PHE A 331 -12.41 -14.71 -11.58
C PHE A 331 -13.29 -15.39 -12.65
N LEU A 332 -13.88 -16.54 -12.34
CA LEU A 332 -14.74 -17.30 -13.28
C LEU A 332 -16.19 -16.81 -13.26
N GLU A 333 -16.60 -16.13 -12.19
CA GLU A 333 -17.95 -15.62 -11.98
C GLU A 333 -18.34 -14.58 -13.04
N GLU A 334 -17.36 -13.80 -13.49
CA GLU A 334 -17.52 -12.80 -14.56
C GLU A 334 -17.84 -13.42 -15.94
N TYR A 335 -17.58 -14.72 -16.11
CA TYR A 335 -17.76 -15.45 -17.37
C TYR A 335 -18.89 -16.48 -17.30
N SER A 336 -19.83 -16.33 -16.37
CA SER A 336 -20.90 -17.32 -16.15
C SER A 336 -21.82 -17.50 -17.36
N GLU A 337 -22.12 -16.44 -18.12
CA GLU A 337 -22.91 -16.52 -19.34
C GLU A 337 -22.15 -17.23 -20.48
N GLU A 338 -20.87 -16.92 -20.66
CA GLU A 338 -20.01 -17.58 -21.63
C GLU A 338 -19.83 -19.07 -21.30
N LEU A 339 -19.70 -19.42 -20.02
CA LEU A 339 -19.66 -20.81 -19.56
C LEU A 339 -20.98 -21.54 -19.83
N LYS A 340 -22.14 -20.88 -19.71
CA LYS A 340 -23.44 -21.45 -20.14
C LYS A 340 -23.47 -21.71 -21.65
N GLU A 341 -22.93 -20.79 -22.47
CA GLU A 341 -22.81 -20.98 -23.93
C GLU A 341 -21.88 -22.16 -24.28
N VAL A 342 -20.74 -22.29 -23.61
CA VAL A 342 -19.79 -23.42 -23.78
C VAL A 342 -20.45 -24.74 -23.39
N ARG A 343 -21.14 -24.79 -22.25
CA ARG A 343 -21.88 -25.99 -21.80
C ARG A 343 -22.96 -26.39 -22.80
N LYS A 344 -23.71 -25.41 -23.33
CA LYS A 344 -24.72 -25.63 -24.36
C LYS A 344 -24.12 -26.21 -25.64
N LYS A 345 -22.92 -25.75 -26.02
CA LYS A 345 -22.19 -26.25 -27.19
C LYS A 345 -21.68 -27.68 -27.01
N LEU A 346 -21.22 -28.03 -25.80
CA LEU A 346 -20.74 -29.38 -25.47
C LEU A 346 -21.88 -30.40 -25.32
N GLY A 347 -23.07 -29.95 -24.90
CA GLY A 347 -24.26 -30.81 -24.78
C GLY A 347 -24.29 -31.69 -23.52
N SER A 348 -23.30 -31.57 -22.62
CA SER A 348 -23.22 -32.33 -21.37
C SER A 348 -22.68 -31.46 -20.20
N SER A 349 -22.62 -32.01 -18.98
CA SER A 349 -22.00 -31.33 -17.82
C SER A 349 -20.48 -31.29 -17.96
N PHE A 350 -19.83 -30.28 -17.40
CA PHE A 350 -18.37 -30.14 -17.52
C PHE A 350 -17.63 -31.32 -16.89
N SER A 351 -18.13 -31.84 -15.78
CA SER A 351 -17.68 -33.07 -15.12
C SER A 351 -17.57 -34.30 -16.02
N SER A 352 -18.34 -34.37 -17.12
CA SER A 352 -18.33 -35.50 -18.07
C SER A 352 -17.40 -35.28 -19.27
N VAL A 353 -16.82 -34.08 -19.41
CA VAL A 353 -16.05 -33.65 -20.57
C VAL A 353 -14.59 -33.41 -20.17
N SER A 354 -13.66 -33.77 -21.06
CA SER A 354 -12.24 -33.54 -20.83
C SER A 354 -11.89 -32.04 -20.87
N SER A 355 -10.87 -31.62 -20.13
CA SER A 355 -10.38 -30.24 -20.14
C SER A 355 -9.98 -29.77 -21.54
N THR A 356 -9.42 -30.66 -22.36
CA THR A 356 -9.04 -30.39 -23.75
C THR A 356 -10.24 -30.11 -24.64
N ASP A 357 -11.33 -30.85 -24.49
CA ASP A 357 -12.56 -30.64 -25.27
C ASP A 357 -13.24 -29.32 -24.89
N ILE A 358 -13.20 -28.95 -23.60
CA ILE A 358 -13.70 -27.65 -23.13
C ILE A 358 -12.89 -26.51 -23.74
N LEU A 359 -11.55 -26.58 -23.67
CA LEU A 359 -10.68 -25.55 -24.24
C LEU A 359 -10.90 -25.42 -25.75
N LYS A 360 -11.07 -26.52 -26.47
CA LYS A 360 -11.38 -26.54 -27.90
C LYS A 360 -12.76 -25.91 -28.19
N ALA A 361 -13.78 -26.22 -27.40
CA ALA A 361 -15.11 -25.64 -27.56
C ALA A 361 -15.09 -24.12 -27.37
N VAL A 362 -14.31 -23.63 -26.39
CA VAL A 362 -14.11 -22.20 -26.11
C VAL A 362 -13.34 -21.51 -27.24
N SER A 363 -12.28 -22.12 -27.77
CA SER A 363 -11.51 -21.53 -28.88
C SER A 363 -12.35 -21.43 -30.15
N GLU A 364 -13.12 -22.45 -30.48
CA GLU A 364 -14.04 -22.41 -31.62
C GLU A 364 -15.15 -21.36 -31.42
N LEU A 365 -15.65 -21.14 -30.18
CA LEU A 365 -16.59 -20.04 -29.90
C LEU A 365 -15.95 -18.67 -30.03
N ALA A 366 -14.66 -18.53 -29.68
CA ALA A 366 -13.90 -17.30 -29.90
C ALA A 366 -13.74 -16.99 -31.39
N GLU A 367 -13.47 -18.00 -32.21
CA GLU A 367 -13.34 -17.87 -33.67
C GLU A 367 -14.68 -17.54 -34.35
N LEU A 368 -15.75 -18.23 -33.97
CA LEU A 368 -17.10 -17.95 -34.47
C LEU A 368 -17.54 -16.51 -34.15
N ASN A 369 -17.13 -15.99 -32.99
CA ASN A 369 -17.44 -14.64 -32.53
C ASN A 369 -16.31 -13.62 -32.79
N ALA A 370 -15.34 -13.92 -33.67
CA ALA A 370 -14.14 -13.08 -33.86
C ALA A 370 -14.45 -11.64 -34.30
N LYS A 371 -15.62 -11.39 -34.90
CA LYS A 371 -16.06 -10.04 -35.33
C LYS A 371 -16.66 -9.20 -34.20
N TRP A 372 -17.01 -9.80 -33.07
CA TRP A 372 -17.74 -9.16 -31.97
C TRP A 372 -16.85 -9.07 -30.73
N ASP A 373 -17.16 -8.12 -29.83
CA ASP A 373 -16.46 -8.00 -28.55
C ASP A 373 -16.52 -9.31 -27.73
N LYS A 374 -17.54 -10.15 -27.97
CA LYS A 374 -17.66 -11.50 -27.41
C LYS A 374 -16.45 -12.41 -27.72
N GLY A 375 -15.84 -12.32 -28.90
CA GLY A 375 -14.66 -13.12 -29.24
C GLY A 375 -13.47 -12.82 -28.33
N LEU A 376 -13.31 -11.57 -27.90
CA LEU A 376 -12.29 -11.17 -26.93
C LEU A 376 -12.58 -11.73 -25.54
N VAL A 377 -13.85 -11.78 -25.14
CA VAL A 377 -14.28 -12.37 -23.85
C VAL A 377 -14.00 -13.87 -23.83
N PHE A 378 -14.36 -14.62 -24.87
CA PHE A 378 -14.02 -16.04 -25.00
C PHE A 378 -12.50 -16.29 -25.03
N SER A 379 -11.73 -15.40 -25.63
CA SER A 379 -10.26 -15.50 -25.63
C SER A 379 -9.66 -15.32 -24.23
N LYS A 380 -10.25 -14.44 -23.41
CA LYS A 380 -9.87 -14.29 -21.99
C LYS A 380 -10.29 -15.50 -21.17
N LEU A 381 -11.52 -15.97 -21.37
CA LEU A 381 -12.04 -17.18 -20.72
C LEU A 381 -11.14 -18.39 -21.01
N TYR A 382 -10.73 -18.58 -22.27
CA TYR A 382 -9.80 -19.64 -22.66
C TYR A 382 -8.51 -19.60 -21.84
N ARG A 383 -7.90 -18.41 -21.68
CA ARG A 383 -6.67 -18.24 -20.89
C ARG A 383 -6.89 -18.59 -19.42
N ASN A 384 -7.99 -18.13 -18.83
CA ASN A 384 -8.31 -18.41 -17.43
C ASN A 384 -8.58 -19.91 -17.20
N LEU A 385 -9.32 -20.56 -18.11
CA LEU A 385 -9.55 -22.00 -18.05
C LEU A 385 -8.28 -22.81 -18.24
N ALA A 386 -7.35 -22.38 -19.12
CA ALA A 386 -6.08 -23.04 -19.29
C ALA A 386 -5.22 -23.01 -18.01
N ILE A 387 -5.21 -21.87 -17.30
CA ILE A 387 -4.52 -21.73 -16.00
C ILE A 387 -5.20 -22.61 -14.95
N LEU A 388 -6.54 -22.57 -14.88
CA LEU A 388 -7.33 -23.35 -13.94
C LEU A 388 -7.11 -24.86 -14.12
N PHE A 389 -7.16 -25.35 -15.36
CA PHE A 389 -6.96 -26.77 -15.66
C PHE A 389 -5.51 -27.19 -15.43
N ALA A 390 -4.52 -26.31 -15.64
CA ALA A 390 -3.15 -26.59 -15.26
C ALA A 390 -2.97 -26.69 -13.73
N HIS A 391 -3.76 -25.95 -12.95
CA HIS A 391 -3.71 -25.96 -11.49
C HIS A 391 -4.45 -27.14 -10.85
N ASN A 392 -5.56 -27.58 -11.47
CA ASN A 392 -6.44 -28.63 -10.95
C ASN A 392 -6.25 -29.98 -11.66
N ASP A 393 -5.06 -30.26 -12.18
CA ASP A 393 -4.73 -31.52 -12.87
C ASP A 393 -5.75 -31.92 -13.96
N GLY A 394 -6.31 -30.92 -14.66
CA GLY A 394 -7.30 -31.10 -15.71
C GLY A 394 -8.72 -31.43 -15.24
N GLN A 395 -9.02 -31.33 -13.94
CA GLN A 395 -10.36 -31.57 -13.42
C GLN A 395 -11.34 -30.46 -13.80
N THR A 396 -12.49 -30.86 -14.36
CA THR A 396 -13.46 -29.97 -14.99
C THR A 396 -14.73 -29.73 -14.16
N PHE A 397 -15.00 -30.55 -13.14
CA PHE A 397 -16.21 -30.45 -12.30
C PHE A 397 -16.31 -29.11 -11.56
N VAL A 398 -15.19 -28.43 -11.32
CA VAL A 398 -15.16 -27.10 -10.70
C VAL A 398 -16.04 -26.10 -11.46
N LEU A 399 -16.12 -26.22 -12.79
CA LEU A 399 -16.93 -25.33 -13.62
C LEU A 399 -18.43 -25.54 -13.43
N ASP A 400 -18.85 -26.78 -13.13
CA ASP A 400 -20.26 -27.06 -12.79
C ASP A 400 -20.64 -26.36 -11.48
N ASN A 401 -19.74 -26.32 -10.49
CA ASN A 401 -19.96 -25.60 -9.23
C ASN A 401 -20.04 -24.09 -9.43
N VAL A 402 -19.19 -23.51 -10.30
CA VAL A 402 -19.26 -22.09 -10.65
C VAL A 402 -20.63 -21.74 -11.24
N LEU A 403 -21.16 -22.57 -12.16
CA LEU A 403 -22.49 -22.36 -12.75
C LEU A 403 -23.64 -22.51 -11.74
N VAL A 404 -23.52 -23.44 -10.77
CA VAL A 404 -24.52 -23.58 -9.70
C VAL A 404 -24.50 -22.35 -8.80
N ASN A 405 -23.31 -21.88 -8.41
CA ASN A 405 -23.16 -20.70 -7.58
C ASN A 405 -23.68 -19.44 -8.26
N SER A 406 -23.38 -19.24 -9.54
CA SER A 406 -23.89 -18.08 -10.30
C SER A 406 -25.42 -18.09 -10.36
N ALA A 407 -26.04 -19.26 -10.59
CA ALA A 407 -27.51 -19.37 -10.63
C ALA A 407 -28.17 -19.12 -9.25
N VAL A 408 -27.50 -19.46 -8.15
CA VAL A 408 -27.96 -19.13 -6.79
C VAL A 408 -27.86 -17.62 -6.55
N PHE A 409 -26.79 -17.00 -7.02
CA PHE A 409 -26.56 -15.56 -6.91
C PHE A 409 -27.59 -14.76 -7.71
N ASP A 410 -27.87 -15.15 -8.96
CA ASP A 410 -28.91 -14.53 -9.80
C ASP A 410 -30.29 -14.53 -9.11
N LYS A 411 -30.64 -15.63 -8.42
CA LYS A 411 -31.88 -15.75 -7.63
C LYS A 411 -31.88 -14.81 -6.42
N LEU A 412 -30.73 -14.65 -5.77
CA LEU A 412 -30.58 -13.77 -4.63
C LEU A 412 -30.67 -12.30 -5.06
N GLU A 413 -30.00 -11.89 -6.14
CA GLU A 413 -30.13 -10.56 -6.71
C GLU A 413 -31.57 -10.25 -7.12
N SER A 414 -32.23 -11.20 -7.79
CA SER A 414 -33.64 -11.06 -8.16
C SER A 414 -34.54 -10.86 -6.93
N ARG A 415 -34.26 -11.54 -5.81
CA ARG A 415 -34.98 -11.35 -4.54
C ARG A 415 -34.70 -9.98 -3.93
N LEU A 416 -33.47 -9.48 -3.99
CA LEU A 416 -33.12 -8.14 -3.49
C LEU A 416 -33.80 -7.05 -4.30
N VAL A 417 -33.81 -7.17 -5.63
CA VAL A 417 -34.51 -6.24 -6.52
C VAL A 417 -36.02 -6.30 -6.29
N ALA A 418 -36.60 -7.51 -6.18
CA ALA A 418 -38.02 -7.69 -5.90
C ALA A 418 -38.44 -7.17 -4.52
N ARG A 419 -37.51 -7.16 -3.54
CA ARG A 419 -37.78 -6.64 -2.20
C ARG A 419 -37.96 -5.13 -2.18
N GLY A 420 -37.43 -4.42 -3.19
CA GLY A 420 -37.56 -2.98 -3.37
C GLY A 420 -37.07 -2.14 -2.18
N PRO A 421 -36.81 -0.84 -2.37
CA PRO A 421 -36.79 0.07 -1.24
C PRO A 421 -38.20 0.07 -0.66
N ARG A 422 -38.38 -0.57 0.51
CA ARG A 422 -39.63 -0.49 1.27
C ARG A 422 -39.74 0.97 1.73
N THR A 423 -40.31 1.81 0.87
CA THR A 423 -40.59 3.21 1.15
C THR A 423 -41.38 3.23 2.43
N GLN A 424 -40.78 3.77 3.49
CA GLN A 424 -41.49 4.12 4.72
C GLN A 424 -42.53 5.18 4.34
N ARG A 425 -43.70 4.74 3.87
CA ARG A 425 -44.91 5.55 3.95
C ARG A 425 -45.28 5.59 5.43
N GLN A 426 -44.78 6.62 6.11
CA GLN A 426 -45.54 7.27 7.17
C GLN A 426 -46.84 7.73 6.53
N ASP A 427 -47.93 7.04 6.83
CA ASP A 427 -49.22 7.68 7.00
C ASP A 427 -49.95 6.90 8.10
N GLN A 428 -50.48 7.70 9.02
CA GLN A 428 -51.24 7.32 10.20
C GLN A 428 -52.51 6.59 9.78
N GLU A 429 -52.83 5.46 10.42
CA GLU A 429 -54.22 5.09 10.72
C GLU A 429 -54.30 4.26 12.01
N PRO A 430 -55.39 4.41 12.79
CA PRO A 430 -55.50 3.92 14.14
C PRO A 430 -55.92 2.44 14.20
N ILE A 431 -55.40 1.81 15.26
CA ILE A 431 -55.60 0.43 15.66
C ILE A 431 -57.09 0.14 15.91
N GLY A 432 -57.68 -0.74 15.09
CA GLY A 432 -58.91 -1.46 15.40
C GLY A 432 -58.59 -2.94 15.63
N LEU A 433 -58.78 -3.40 16.87
CA LEU A 433 -58.82 -4.82 17.22
C LEU A 433 -59.95 -5.54 16.46
N PRO A 434 -59.79 -6.84 16.19
CA PRO A 434 -60.71 -7.75 16.85
C PRO A 434 -60.06 -9.01 17.45
N ASP A 435 -60.48 -9.24 18.69
CA ASP A 435 -60.66 -10.45 19.47
C ASP A 435 -60.45 -11.86 18.86
N SER A 436 -59.56 -12.58 19.54
CA SER A 436 -59.82 -13.83 20.28
C SER A 436 -59.82 -15.20 19.58
N LYS A 437 -59.16 -16.11 20.31
CA LYS A 437 -59.34 -17.57 20.53
C LYS A 437 -58.24 -18.46 19.94
N THR A 438 -57.68 -19.48 20.58
CA THR A 438 -57.67 -20.05 21.94
C THR A 438 -56.65 -21.21 21.86
N GLU A 439 -55.61 -21.22 22.72
CA GLU A 439 -54.81 -22.36 23.28
C GLU A 439 -54.19 -23.48 22.40
N PRO A 440 -53.27 -24.33 22.94
CA PRO A 440 -52.22 -24.08 23.96
C PRO A 440 -50.83 -24.68 23.59
N ASP A 441 -49.83 -24.25 24.36
CA ASP A 441 -48.59 -24.92 24.78
C ASP A 441 -47.86 -25.87 23.82
N LEU A 442 -46.65 -25.47 23.40
CA LEU A 442 -45.47 -26.33 23.34
C LEU A 442 -44.20 -25.46 23.42
N GLU A 443 -43.28 -25.92 24.26
CA GLU A 443 -41.99 -25.33 24.61
C GLU A 443 -41.15 -25.00 23.37
N GLU A 444 -40.66 -23.75 23.24
CA GLU A 444 -39.53 -23.45 22.36
C GLU A 444 -38.49 -22.57 23.04
N GLU A 445 -37.27 -23.03 22.85
CA GLU A 445 -36.01 -22.63 23.45
C GLU A 445 -35.68 -21.16 23.22
N SER A 446 -34.93 -20.61 24.18
CA SER A 446 -34.34 -19.28 24.14
C SER A 446 -33.54 -19.04 22.86
N GLN A 447 -34.17 -18.46 21.85
CA GLN A 447 -33.48 -17.83 20.74
C GLN A 447 -32.74 -16.61 21.28
N THR A 448 -31.44 -16.79 21.54
CA THR A 448 -30.48 -15.69 21.61
C THR A 448 -30.56 -14.94 20.28
N LYS A 449 -31.30 -13.84 20.29
CA LYS A 449 -31.52 -12.96 19.15
C LYS A 449 -30.19 -12.36 18.72
N TYR A 450 -29.53 -13.06 17.80
CA TYR A 450 -28.28 -12.69 17.16
C TYR A 450 -28.47 -11.33 16.45
N ARG A 451 -28.01 -10.23 17.04
CA ARG A 451 -27.94 -8.88 16.45
C ARG A 451 -26.76 -8.78 15.46
N GLY A 452 -26.60 -9.76 14.58
CA GLY A 452 -25.32 -10.09 13.93
C GLY A 452 -24.98 -9.40 12.60
N SER A 453 -25.73 -8.41 12.14
CA SER A 453 -25.36 -7.65 10.92
C SER A 453 -25.82 -6.20 10.99
N ASP A 454 -27.04 -5.99 11.49
CA ASP A 454 -27.65 -4.68 11.50
C ASP A 454 -26.98 -3.75 12.50
N HIS A 455 -26.44 -4.27 13.62
CA HIS A 455 -25.69 -3.47 14.58
C HIS A 455 -24.30 -3.05 14.05
N VAL A 456 -23.67 -3.89 13.22
CA VAL A 456 -22.40 -3.55 12.54
C VAL A 456 -22.65 -2.51 11.46
N ILE A 457 -23.76 -2.63 10.71
CA ILE A 457 -24.18 -1.61 9.74
C ILE A 457 -24.60 -0.31 10.45
N GLU A 458 -25.23 -0.38 11.63
CA GLU A 458 -25.60 0.77 12.47
C GLU A 458 -24.36 1.48 13.06
N MET A 459 -23.32 0.73 13.46
CA MET A 459 -22.01 1.30 13.83
C MET A 459 -21.29 1.93 12.63
N LEU A 460 -21.32 1.30 11.45
CA LEU A 460 -20.68 1.83 10.24
C LEU A 460 -21.42 3.07 9.69
N SER A 461 -22.74 3.12 9.81
CA SER A 461 -23.57 4.26 9.38
C SER A 461 -23.55 5.42 10.38
N SER A 462 -23.43 5.14 11.68
CA SER A 462 -23.17 6.19 12.68
C SER A 462 -21.77 6.80 12.54
N LEU A 463 -20.77 6.03 12.08
CA LEU A 463 -19.44 6.55 11.70
C LEU A 463 -19.48 7.41 10.42
N ASN A 464 -20.31 7.04 9.45
CA ASN A 464 -20.47 7.81 8.20
C ASN A 464 -21.31 9.11 8.36
N SER A 465 -22.01 9.28 9.49
CA SER A 465 -22.78 10.51 9.79
C SER A 465 -21.92 11.62 10.41
N SER A 466 -20.65 11.33 10.72
CA SER A 466 -19.65 12.34 11.09
C SER A 466 -18.88 12.77 9.84
N GLU A 467 -19.41 13.78 9.18
CA GLU A 467 -18.79 14.48 8.06
C GLU A 467 -17.33 14.92 8.31
N ASN A 468 -16.60 15.04 7.20
CA ASN A 468 -15.60 16.09 6.95
C ASN A 468 -14.51 16.31 8.02
N GLY A 469 -13.37 15.63 7.86
CA GLY A 469 -12.14 16.09 8.49
C GLY A 469 -10.99 15.09 8.39
N ARG A 470 -10.05 15.31 7.47
CA ARG A 470 -8.72 14.68 7.52
C ARG A 470 -7.98 15.21 8.74
N GLN A 471 -8.13 14.55 9.89
CA GLN A 471 -7.25 14.74 11.04
C GLN A 471 -6.08 13.75 10.99
N ASN A 472 -5.01 14.17 11.66
CA ASN A 472 -3.75 13.48 11.79
C ASN A 472 -3.99 12.10 12.47
N PRO A 473 -3.54 10.96 11.93
CA PRO A 473 -3.88 9.60 12.41
C PRO A 473 -3.40 9.27 13.84
N ARG A 474 -2.81 10.23 14.54
CA ARG A 474 -2.34 10.13 15.92
C ARG A 474 -3.24 10.85 16.92
N GLU A 475 -4.02 11.85 16.50
CA GLU A 475 -5.05 12.48 17.34
C GLU A 475 -6.32 11.63 17.37
N GLU A 476 -6.62 10.95 16.26
CA GLU A 476 -7.71 9.97 16.16
C GLU A 476 -7.55 8.83 17.18
N PHE A 477 -6.33 8.29 17.35
CA PHE A 477 -6.05 7.25 18.36
C PHE A 477 -6.25 7.74 19.81
N LEU A 478 -5.94 9.01 20.10
CA LEU A 478 -6.14 9.60 21.44
C LEU A 478 -7.61 9.96 21.68
N HIS A 479 -8.35 10.30 20.63
CA HIS A 479 -9.78 10.55 20.70
C HIS A 479 -10.55 9.23 20.87
N GLU A 480 -10.12 8.16 20.19
CA GLU A 480 -10.62 6.78 20.33
C GLU A 480 -10.36 6.21 21.73
N GLU A 481 -9.18 6.44 22.32
CA GLU A 481 -8.91 5.99 23.69
C GLU A 481 -9.80 6.70 24.72
N ARG A 482 -10.16 7.97 24.47
CA ARG A 482 -11.10 8.73 25.32
C ARG A 482 -12.54 8.30 25.11
N THR A 483 -12.98 8.05 23.88
CA THR A 483 -14.33 7.53 23.61
C THR A 483 -14.48 6.10 24.11
N PHE A 484 -13.44 5.27 24.06
CA PHE A 484 -13.47 3.92 24.62
C PHE A 484 -13.55 3.94 26.16
N LYS A 485 -12.78 4.80 26.83
CA LYS A 485 -12.89 4.98 28.30
C LYS A 485 -14.24 5.56 28.70
N SER A 486 -14.79 6.47 27.90
CA SER A 486 -16.13 7.03 28.11
C SER A 486 -17.23 5.98 27.89
N ALA A 487 -17.13 5.17 26.83
CA ALA A 487 -18.08 4.11 26.53
C ALA A 487 -18.01 2.99 27.56
N LEU A 488 -16.81 2.64 28.04
CA LEU A 488 -16.63 1.70 29.15
C LEU A 488 -17.22 2.25 30.45
N ALA A 489 -16.97 3.51 30.79
CA ALA A 489 -17.59 4.15 31.95
C ALA A 489 -19.12 4.22 31.83
N GLN A 490 -19.65 4.43 30.62
CA GLN A 490 -21.09 4.47 30.36
C GLN A 490 -21.72 3.08 30.36
N ALA A 491 -21.01 2.04 29.91
CA ALA A 491 -21.42 0.65 30.00
C ALA A 491 -21.45 0.18 31.46
N MET A 492 -20.37 0.43 32.21
CA MET A 492 -20.31 0.17 33.65
C MET A 492 -21.43 0.91 34.40
N SER A 493 -21.71 2.17 34.05
CA SER A 493 -22.81 2.95 34.64
C SER A 493 -24.20 2.43 34.25
N LYS A 494 -24.38 1.85 33.05
CA LYS A 494 -25.63 1.20 32.64
C LYS A 494 -25.83 -0.14 33.35
N GLU A 495 -24.77 -0.92 33.53
CA GLU A 495 -24.81 -2.15 34.32
C GLU A 495 -25.15 -1.83 35.78
N GLU A 496 -24.50 -0.83 36.37
CA GLU A 496 -24.79 -0.34 37.73
C GLU A 496 -26.25 0.12 37.87
N ARG A 497 -26.79 0.85 36.88
CA ARG A 497 -28.22 1.23 36.87
C ARG A 497 -29.15 0.04 36.73
N ASN A 498 -28.81 -0.95 35.91
CA ASN A 498 -29.62 -2.15 35.75
C ASN A 498 -29.65 -3.00 37.03
N VAL A 499 -28.56 -3.06 37.78
CA VAL A 499 -28.52 -3.73 39.09
C VAL A 499 -29.36 -2.95 40.10
N TYR A 500 -29.23 -1.62 40.15
CA TYR A 500 -30.06 -0.76 41.01
C TYR A 500 -31.56 -0.84 40.69
N GLU A 501 -31.94 -0.91 39.41
CA GLU A 501 -33.35 -1.02 39.00
C GLU A 501 -33.95 -2.41 39.25
N LYS A 502 -33.15 -3.48 39.16
CA LYS A 502 -33.64 -4.85 39.37
C LYS A 502 -33.73 -5.24 40.84
N ASP A 503 -32.74 -4.85 41.64
CA ASP A 503 -32.70 -5.18 43.06
C ASP A 503 -31.95 -4.10 43.87
N PRO A 504 -32.65 -3.04 44.33
CA PRO A 504 -32.02 -1.90 44.97
C PRO A 504 -31.35 -2.27 46.31
N GLU A 505 -31.83 -3.32 46.99
CA GLU A 505 -31.25 -3.81 48.25
C GLU A 505 -29.88 -4.46 48.01
N GLU A 506 -29.73 -5.28 46.97
CA GLU A 506 -28.45 -5.88 46.59
C GLU A 506 -27.43 -4.81 46.17
N TYR A 507 -27.89 -3.77 45.46
CA TYR A 507 -27.04 -2.64 45.09
C TYR A 507 -26.53 -1.85 46.30
N GLU A 508 -27.39 -1.59 47.30
CA GLU A 508 -26.95 -0.96 48.54
C GLU A 508 -25.99 -1.84 49.35
N GLU A 509 -26.18 -3.17 49.34
CA GLU A 509 -25.22 -4.10 49.96
C GLU A 509 -23.85 -4.07 49.25
N ILE A 510 -23.83 -4.05 47.92
CA ILE A 510 -22.60 -3.98 47.10
C ILE A 510 -21.86 -2.67 47.33
N ILE A 511 -22.55 -1.54 47.44
CA ILE A 511 -21.92 -0.25 47.75
C ILE A 511 -21.40 -0.19 49.20
N ASN A 512 -22.11 -0.84 50.12
CA ASN A 512 -21.75 -0.87 51.54
C ASN A 512 -20.75 -1.99 51.91
N LEU A 513 -20.31 -2.80 50.93
CA LEU A 513 -19.29 -3.84 51.05
C LEU A 513 -17.89 -3.21 51.07
N THR A 514 -17.49 -2.80 52.26
CA THR A 514 -16.09 -2.42 52.53
C THR A 514 -15.18 -3.64 52.43
N SER A 515 -13.91 -3.44 52.04
CA SER A 515 -12.91 -4.51 51.94
C SER A 515 -12.78 -5.37 53.20
N ASP A 516 -13.06 -4.80 54.37
CA ASP A 516 -13.05 -5.51 55.66
C ASP A 516 -14.31 -6.36 55.90
N LYS A 517 -15.48 -5.95 55.40
CA LYS A 517 -16.70 -6.77 55.41
C LYS A 517 -16.56 -7.99 54.49
N ILE A 518 -15.93 -7.82 53.33
CA ILE A 518 -15.58 -8.94 52.43
C ILE A 518 -14.68 -9.94 53.16
N ARG A 519 -13.63 -9.46 53.84
CA ARG A 519 -12.73 -10.33 54.63
C ARG A 519 -13.44 -11.05 55.78
N ASN A 520 -14.38 -10.39 56.47
CA ASN A 520 -15.09 -10.98 57.60
C ASN A 520 -16.15 -12.00 57.15
N ASN A 521 -16.87 -11.75 56.04
CA ASN A 521 -17.81 -12.73 55.47
C ASN A 521 -17.09 -14.01 55.01
N TYR A 522 -15.90 -13.89 54.41
CA TYR A 522 -15.08 -15.06 54.06
C TYR A 522 -14.50 -15.80 55.27
N ARG A 523 -14.30 -15.11 56.41
CA ARG A 523 -13.79 -15.74 57.65
C ARG A 523 -14.87 -16.46 58.47
N HIS A 524 -16.11 -15.98 58.46
CA HIS A 524 -17.18 -16.58 59.26
C HIS A 524 -17.95 -17.69 58.53
N ALA A 525 -17.83 -17.80 57.20
CA ALA A 525 -18.46 -18.86 56.42
C ALA A 525 -17.78 -20.23 56.58
N SER A 526 -16.56 -20.33 57.13
CA SER A 526 -15.86 -21.62 57.27
C SER A 526 -16.40 -22.53 58.36
N ASP A 527 -17.15 -22.00 59.33
CA ASP A 527 -17.40 -22.72 60.59
C ASP A 527 -18.86 -23.16 60.80
N ALA A 528 -19.83 -22.68 60.01
CA ALA A 528 -21.25 -22.89 60.30
C ALA A 528 -22.09 -23.59 59.22
N VAL A 529 -21.56 -23.86 58.03
CA VAL A 529 -22.36 -24.48 56.96
C VAL A 529 -21.69 -25.78 56.49
N LYS A 530 -22.33 -26.92 56.77
CA LYS A 530 -22.06 -28.19 56.07
C LYS A 530 -22.38 -27.97 54.59
N HIS A 531 -21.44 -27.40 53.85
CA HIS A 531 -21.57 -27.23 52.41
C HIS A 531 -21.78 -28.61 51.80
N LYS A 532 -22.93 -28.77 51.13
CA LYS A 532 -23.14 -29.88 50.19
C LYS A 532 -21.90 -29.90 49.29
N GLN A 533 -21.12 -30.97 49.36
CA GLN A 533 -19.97 -31.13 48.50
C GLN A 533 -20.48 -31.09 47.06
N ILE A 534 -20.24 -29.98 46.38
CA ILE A 534 -20.49 -29.89 44.93
C ILE A 534 -19.55 -30.95 44.33
N PRO A 535 -20.10 -31.96 43.64
CA PRO A 535 -19.28 -33.03 43.09
C PRO A 535 -18.23 -32.41 42.17
N ARG A 536 -16.98 -32.84 42.34
CA ARG A 536 -15.81 -32.32 41.62
C ARG A 536 -16.02 -32.29 40.09
N GLU A 537 -16.82 -33.22 39.57
CA GLU A 537 -17.18 -33.31 38.15
C GLU A 537 -17.99 -32.10 37.65
N GLU A 538 -18.88 -31.54 38.47
CA GLU A 538 -19.64 -30.33 38.11
C GLU A 538 -18.74 -29.10 38.04
N ILE A 539 -17.78 -29.00 38.97
CA ILE A 539 -16.79 -27.92 38.98
C ILE A 539 -15.86 -28.04 37.76
N GLU A 540 -15.37 -29.24 37.45
CA GLU A 540 -14.53 -29.46 36.27
C GLU A 540 -15.28 -29.17 34.97
N LYS A 541 -16.57 -29.56 34.87
CA LYS A 541 -17.42 -29.26 33.72
C LYS A 541 -17.67 -27.76 33.57
N TYR A 542 -17.91 -27.06 34.67
CA TYR A 542 -18.09 -25.60 34.68
C TYR A 542 -16.81 -24.86 34.28
N LEU A 543 -15.66 -25.25 34.84
CA LEU A 543 -14.36 -24.65 34.50
C LEU A 543 -13.99 -24.89 33.03
N LYS A 544 -14.31 -26.08 32.49
CA LYS A 544 -14.09 -26.38 31.08
C LYS A 544 -14.98 -25.51 30.19
N LYS A 545 -16.26 -25.35 30.54
CA LYS A 545 -17.21 -24.47 29.84
C LYS A 545 -16.73 -23.01 29.83
N ILE A 546 -16.32 -22.47 30.98
CA ILE A 546 -15.77 -21.10 31.11
C ILE A 546 -14.51 -20.92 30.25
N LYS A 547 -13.64 -21.94 30.21
CA LYS A 547 -12.41 -21.91 29.41
C LYS A 547 -12.72 -21.91 27.91
N ASP A 548 -13.69 -22.70 27.48
CA ASP A 548 -14.12 -22.78 26.08
C ASP A 548 -14.83 -21.47 25.65
N GLU A 549 -15.71 -20.92 26.50
CA GLU A 549 -16.36 -19.61 26.27
C GLU A 549 -15.32 -18.48 26.15
N LYS A 550 -14.29 -18.48 27.00
CA LYS A 550 -13.19 -17.51 26.91
C LYS A 550 -12.40 -17.66 25.61
N HIS A 551 -12.11 -18.89 25.19
CA HIS A 551 -11.40 -19.15 23.94
C HIS A 551 -12.20 -18.68 22.71
N ILE A 552 -13.53 -18.88 22.72
CA ILE A 552 -14.43 -18.37 21.67
C ILE A 552 -14.41 -16.84 21.65
N ALA A 553 -14.53 -16.18 22.82
CA ALA A 553 -14.48 -14.72 22.91
C ALA A 553 -13.14 -14.13 22.43
N ASP A 554 -12.02 -14.77 22.76
CA ASP A 554 -10.69 -14.36 22.28
C ASP A 554 -10.56 -14.54 20.76
N GLN A 555 -11.13 -15.62 20.19
CA GLN A 555 -11.16 -15.86 18.75
C GLN A 555 -12.02 -14.83 18.01
N ASP A 556 -13.19 -14.47 18.55
CA ASP A 556 -14.06 -13.46 17.98
C ASP A 556 -13.41 -12.08 18.00
N LYS A 557 -12.76 -11.71 19.11
CA LYS A 557 -11.98 -10.48 19.21
C LYS A 557 -10.83 -10.43 18.19
N TRP A 558 -10.17 -11.55 17.95
CA TRP A 558 -9.13 -11.65 16.92
C TRP A 558 -9.71 -11.49 15.50
N ARG A 559 -10.88 -12.06 15.22
CA ARG A 559 -11.59 -11.89 13.93
C ARG A 559 -12.00 -10.44 13.71
N GLU A 560 -12.53 -9.76 14.73
CA GLU A 560 -12.89 -8.35 14.67
C GLU A 560 -11.68 -7.46 14.39
N GLN A 561 -10.56 -7.68 15.09
CA GLN A 561 -9.31 -6.94 14.83
C GLN A 561 -8.79 -7.16 13.42
N THR A 562 -8.82 -8.41 12.94
CA THR A 562 -8.38 -8.76 11.59
C THR A 562 -9.27 -8.11 10.53
N ALA A 563 -10.60 -8.15 10.72
CA ALA A 563 -11.56 -7.51 9.83
C ALA A 563 -11.39 -5.97 9.80
N PHE A 564 -11.10 -5.36 10.96
CA PHE A 564 -10.81 -3.93 11.06
C PHE A 564 -9.50 -3.56 10.36
N GLU A 565 -8.43 -4.34 10.53
CA GLU A 565 -7.17 -4.10 9.81
C GLU A 565 -7.34 -4.27 8.30
N TRP A 566 -8.10 -5.28 7.87
CA TRP A 566 -8.48 -5.48 6.46
C TRP A 566 -9.23 -4.30 5.90
N SER A 567 -10.27 -3.80 6.59
CA SER A 567 -11.02 -2.63 6.13
C SER A 567 -10.11 -1.41 6.02
N LYS A 568 -9.23 -1.18 7.02
CA LYS A 568 -8.26 -0.07 7.02
C LYS A 568 -7.23 -0.18 5.88
N MET A 569 -6.82 -1.39 5.51
CA MET A 569 -5.96 -1.63 4.34
C MET A 569 -6.69 -1.34 3.02
N ILE A 570 -7.97 -1.69 2.94
CA ILE A 570 -8.81 -1.41 1.77
C ILE A 570 -8.97 0.10 1.57
N TYR A 571 -9.18 0.89 2.63
CA TYR A 571 -9.33 2.35 2.53
C TYR A 571 -8.03 3.10 2.17
N LYS A 572 -6.86 2.58 2.54
CA LYS A 572 -5.57 3.23 2.22
C LYS A 572 -5.12 3.03 0.77
N ASN A 573 -5.59 1.97 0.13
CA ASN A 573 -5.45 1.80 -1.31
C ASN A 573 -6.61 2.55 -1.96
N ASN A 574 -6.35 3.63 -2.71
CA ASN A 574 -7.36 4.42 -3.45
C ASN A 574 -8.10 3.60 -4.54
N ARG A 575 -8.79 2.53 -4.16
CA ARG A 575 -9.68 1.72 -4.99
C ARG A 575 -11.10 2.22 -4.75
N SER A 576 -11.43 3.37 -5.31
CA SER A 576 -12.84 3.75 -5.46
C SER A 576 -13.36 3.27 -6.81
N PHE A 577 -14.62 2.84 -6.82
CA PHE A 577 -15.34 2.46 -8.04
C PHE A 577 -15.39 3.62 -9.05
N GLU A 578 -15.41 4.85 -8.53
CA GLU A 578 -15.42 6.12 -9.28
C GLU A 578 -14.10 6.39 -10.01
N ALA A 579 -12.95 6.00 -9.45
CA ALA A 579 -11.65 6.22 -10.08
C ALA A 579 -11.32 5.24 -11.23
N LYS A 580 -12.20 4.27 -11.53
CA LYS A 580 -11.98 3.18 -12.51
C LYS A 580 -10.66 2.41 -12.36
N ASN A 581 -9.98 2.55 -11.21
CA ASN A 581 -8.75 1.86 -10.86
C ASN A 581 -9.02 0.55 -10.11
N PHE A 582 -10.24 0.03 -10.21
CA PHE A 582 -10.65 -1.22 -9.56
C PHE A 582 -9.87 -2.44 -10.12
N PHE A 583 -9.42 -2.36 -11.37
CA PHE A 583 -8.69 -3.43 -12.07
C PHE A 583 -7.35 -2.96 -12.66
N ASN A 584 -6.53 -2.23 -11.90
CA ASN A 584 -5.10 -2.23 -12.21
C ASN A 584 -4.47 -3.40 -11.45
N PRO A 585 -4.12 -4.51 -12.15
CA PRO A 585 -3.43 -5.62 -11.50
C PRO A 585 -2.12 -5.10 -10.92
N ILE A 586 -1.83 -5.53 -9.70
CA ILE A 586 -0.50 -5.41 -9.11
C ILE A 586 0.40 -6.26 -10.02
N LEU A 587 1.00 -5.63 -11.04
CA LEU A 587 2.00 -6.27 -11.89
C LEU A 587 3.28 -6.42 -11.04
N SER A 588 3.28 -7.47 -10.24
CA SER A 588 4.48 -8.08 -9.69
C SER A 588 5.32 -8.62 -10.85
N GLY A 589 6.55 -8.12 -11.00
CA GLY A 589 7.58 -8.79 -11.80
C GLY A 589 7.89 -8.18 -13.16
N GLY A 590 8.45 -6.97 -13.18
CA GLY A 590 9.18 -6.43 -14.31
C GLY A 590 10.44 -5.73 -13.83
N LYS A 591 11.60 -6.39 -13.97
CA LYS A 591 12.92 -5.81 -13.66
C LYS A 591 13.13 -4.54 -14.49
N GLY A 592 13.05 -3.40 -13.82
CA GLY A 592 13.42 -2.09 -14.35
C GLY A 592 13.37 -1.11 -13.19
N ASN A 593 14.51 -0.54 -12.84
CA ASN A 593 14.66 0.46 -11.79
C ASN A 593 13.72 1.63 -12.06
N ASP A 594 12.61 1.73 -11.32
CA ASP A 594 12.00 3.00 -10.92
C ASP A 594 10.93 2.73 -9.83
N PHE A 595 11.16 3.35 -8.69
CA PHE A 595 10.37 3.28 -7.47
C PHE A 595 8.95 3.87 -7.69
N PRO A 596 7.84 3.20 -7.33
CA PRO A 596 6.49 3.67 -7.62
C PRO A 596 5.92 4.46 -6.43
N LEU A 597 6.45 5.65 -6.16
CA LEU A 597 5.82 6.59 -5.21
C LEU A 597 5.30 7.87 -5.85
N PHE A 598 5.45 8.03 -7.17
CA PHE A 598 4.80 9.10 -7.95
C PHE A 598 4.40 8.57 -9.34
N PRO A 599 3.15 8.76 -9.81
CA PRO A 599 2.70 8.35 -11.15
C PRO A 599 3.24 9.30 -12.25
N GLY A 600 4.57 9.49 -12.34
CA GLY A 600 5.16 10.63 -13.04
C GLY A 600 6.13 10.41 -14.20
N THR A 601 6.98 9.37 -14.23
CA THR A 601 8.25 9.51 -15.00
C THR A 601 8.63 8.44 -16.01
N GLY A 602 7.84 7.37 -16.21
CA GLY A 602 8.24 6.29 -17.11
C GLY A 602 7.75 6.38 -18.56
N LYS A 603 6.68 7.13 -18.82
CA LYS A 603 6.03 7.18 -20.15
C LYS A 603 5.97 8.61 -20.66
N GLU A 604 6.63 8.86 -21.78
CA GLU A 604 6.53 10.12 -22.53
C GLU A 604 5.06 10.34 -22.93
N ASN A 605 4.42 11.31 -22.28
CA ASN A 605 3.07 11.75 -22.60
C ASN A 605 3.15 13.03 -23.45
N GLU A 606 2.32 13.13 -24.48
CA GLU A 606 2.11 14.37 -25.23
C GLU A 606 0.97 15.13 -24.56
N TYR A 607 1.15 16.42 -24.32
CA TYR A 607 0.13 17.27 -23.71
C TYR A 607 -0.48 18.20 -24.76
N LEU A 608 -1.79 18.41 -24.69
CA LEU A 608 -2.55 19.31 -25.55
C LEU A 608 -3.36 20.26 -24.68
N ILE A 609 -3.12 21.55 -24.85
CA ILE A 609 -3.87 22.63 -24.26
C ILE A 609 -4.96 23.05 -25.26
N LEU A 610 -6.21 23.06 -24.81
CA LEU A 610 -7.36 23.51 -25.56
C LEU A 610 -7.90 24.78 -24.90
N THR A 611 -7.86 25.91 -25.60
CA THR A 611 -8.40 27.19 -25.10
C THR A 611 -9.89 27.31 -25.41
N SER A 612 -10.60 28.19 -24.72
CA SER A 612 -12.03 28.47 -24.93
C SER A 612 -12.34 28.90 -26.37
N ASN A 613 -11.41 29.59 -27.03
CA ASN A 613 -11.51 29.95 -28.44
C ASN A 613 -11.39 28.74 -29.40
N GLY A 614 -11.12 27.54 -28.88
CA GLY A 614 -10.92 26.32 -29.66
C GLY A 614 -9.51 26.14 -30.23
N GLU A 615 -8.56 27.01 -29.86
CA GLU A 615 -7.16 26.88 -30.26
C GLU A 615 -6.49 25.71 -29.53
N LYS A 616 -5.49 25.11 -30.19
CA LYS A 616 -4.86 23.87 -29.77
C LYS A 616 -3.35 24.06 -29.71
N PHE A 617 -2.79 24.04 -28.50
CA PHE A 617 -1.35 24.12 -28.29
C PHE A 617 -0.82 22.77 -27.81
N ARG A 618 0.24 22.27 -28.45
CA ARG A 618 0.88 21.02 -28.03
C ARG A 618 2.12 21.34 -27.21
N SER A 619 2.32 20.60 -26.14
CA SER A 619 3.48 20.72 -25.28
C SER A 619 4.06 19.34 -24.98
N PRO A 620 5.39 19.15 -25.10
CA PRO A 620 6.05 17.93 -24.66
C PRO A 620 6.11 17.80 -23.13
N THR A 621 6.00 18.92 -22.41
CA THR A 621 6.04 18.98 -20.93
C THR A 621 4.66 19.30 -20.37
N ASN A 622 4.34 18.75 -19.19
CA ASN A 622 3.05 19.00 -18.53
C ASN A 622 2.87 20.50 -18.21
N PRO A 623 1.93 21.21 -18.86
CA PRO A 623 1.76 22.65 -18.65
C PRO A 623 1.17 22.99 -17.29
N LEU A 624 0.59 22.01 -16.57
CA LEU A 624 0.10 22.18 -15.20
C LEU A 624 1.21 21.99 -14.15
N GLY A 625 2.43 21.62 -14.57
CA GLY A 625 3.59 21.37 -13.73
C GLY A 625 3.92 19.87 -13.60
N MET A 626 5.18 19.56 -13.29
CA MET A 626 5.67 18.17 -13.18
C MET A 626 4.98 17.37 -12.06
N ASN A 627 4.48 18.05 -11.03
CA ASN A 627 3.85 17.44 -9.86
C ASN A 627 2.31 17.49 -9.92
N HIS A 628 1.72 17.85 -11.06
CA HIS A 628 0.27 17.93 -11.19
C HIS A 628 -0.35 16.52 -11.19
N VAL A 629 -1.28 16.30 -10.26
CA VAL A 629 -2.07 15.06 -10.17
C VAL A 629 -3.30 15.22 -11.06
N PRO A 630 -3.62 14.24 -11.94
CA PRO A 630 -4.81 14.30 -12.79
C PRO A 630 -6.08 14.56 -11.96
N GLU A 631 -6.82 15.60 -12.30
CA GLU A 631 -8.08 15.94 -11.65
C GLU A 631 -9.22 15.07 -12.20
N ASP A 632 -10.23 14.81 -11.37
CA ASP A 632 -11.45 14.15 -11.82
C ASP A 632 -12.15 15.02 -12.87
N MET A 633 -12.73 14.37 -13.88
CA MET A 633 -13.43 15.02 -14.98
C MET A 633 -14.51 15.98 -14.46
N PHE A 634 -15.24 15.62 -13.40
CA PHE A 634 -16.24 16.52 -12.81
C PHE A 634 -15.61 17.77 -12.19
N ALA A 635 -14.49 17.64 -11.50
CA ALA A 635 -13.76 18.78 -10.94
C ALA A 635 -13.29 19.73 -12.04
N VAL A 636 -12.78 19.17 -13.15
CA VAL A 636 -12.39 19.97 -14.33
C VAL A 636 -13.59 20.69 -14.93
N LEU A 637 -14.73 20.00 -15.11
CA LEU A 637 -15.93 20.60 -15.70
C LEU A 637 -16.54 21.69 -14.81
N GLN A 638 -16.46 21.56 -13.48
CA GLN A 638 -16.93 22.59 -12.54
C GLN A 638 -16.15 23.91 -12.64
N THR A 639 -14.93 23.88 -13.15
CA THR A 639 -14.13 25.11 -13.34
C THR A 639 -14.50 25.91 -14.60
N LEU A 640 -15.26 25.30 -15.52
CA LEU A 640 -15.64 25.90 -16.80
C LEU A 640 -17.02 26.54 -16.71
N SER A 641 -17.25 27.65 -17.41
CA SER A 641 -18.59 28.21 -17.54
C SER A 641 -19.46 27.33 -18.45
N GLU A 642 -20.79 27.39 -18.30
CA GLU A 642 -21.73 26.64 -19.15
C GLU A 642 -21.54 26.94 -20.65
N THR A 643 -21.20 28.18 -20.98
CA THR A 643 -20.91 28.61 -22.36
C THR A 643 -19.63 27.98 -22.91
N GLU A 644 -18.58 27.87 -22.10
CA GLU A 644 -17.32 27.21 -22.45
C GLU A 644 -17.51 25.70 -22.60
N LEU A 645 -18.31 25.09 -21.71
CA LEU A 645 -18.60 23.67 -21.72
C LEU A 645 -19.21 23.22 -23.06
N GLY A 646 -20.17 23.98 -23.59
CA GLY A 646 -20.78 23.70 -24.89
C GLY A 646 -19.79 23.77 -26.07
N GLN A 647 -18.80 24.65 -26.00
CA GLN A 647 -17.74 24.77 -27.01
C GLN A 647 -16.70 23.65 -26.88
N PHE A 648 -16.33 23.29 -25.64
CA PHE A 648 -15.37 22.22 -25.38
C PHE A 648 -15.91 20.84 -25.68
N GLN A 649 -17.20 20.55 -25.40
CA GLN A 649 -17.78 19.21 -25.55
C GLN A 649 -17.54 18.61 -26.94
N LYS A 650 -17.80 19.37 -28.01
CA LYS A 650 -17.60 18.92 -29.41
C LYS A 650 -16.12 18.63 -29.71
N ASN A 651 -15.20 19.40 -29.14
CA ASN A 651 -13.76 19.24 -29.36
C ASN A 651 -13.18 18.10 -28.51
N VAL A 652 -13.62 17.97 -27.26
CA VAL A 652 -13.25 16.91 -26.33
C VAL A 652 -13.67 15.55 -26.87
N GLU A 653 -14.89 15.39 -27.39
CA GLU A 653 -15.32 14.12 -27.98
C GLU A 653 -14.46 13.70 -29.19
N LYS A 654 -14.12 14.67 -30.06
CA LYS A 654 -13.21 14.43 -31.19
C LYS A 654 -11.80 14.04 -30.74
N LEU A 655 -11.31 14.61 -29.63
CA LEU A 655 -10.00 14.30 -29.05
C LEU A 655 -10.02 12.97 -28.30
N ARG A 656 -11.10 12.65 -27.59
CA ARG A 656 -11.29 11.37 -26.89
C ARG A 656 -11.30 10.20 -27.88
N LYS A 657 -11.97 10.36 -29.04
CA LYS A 657 -11.91 9.38 -30.16
C LYS A 657 -10.48 9.17 -30.69
N LYS A 658 -9.56 10.12 -30.48
CA LYS A 658 -8.14 10.05 -30.86
C LYS A 658 -7.22 9.60 -29.70
N GLY A 659 -7.80 9.15 -28.58
CA GLY A 659 -7.09 8.64 -27.42
C GLY A 659 -6.55 9.70 -26.46
N TRP A 660 -7.07 10.93 -26.50
CA TRP A 660 -6.72 11.97 -25.53
C TRP A 660 -7.57 11.85 -24.26
N THR A 661 -6.95 11.99 -23.09
CA THR A 661 -7.58 11.99 -21.76
C THR A 661 -7.45 13.38 -21.12
N ILE A 662 -8.49 13.85 -20.45
CA ILE A 662 -8.44 15.15 -19.73
C ILE A 662 -7.67 14.94 -18.43
N ILE A 663 -6.74 15.84 -18.10
CA ILE A 663 -5.94 15.76 -16.86
C ILE A 663 -6.14 16.93 -15.90
N GLY A 664 -6.75 18.02 -16.35
CA GLY A 664 -6.98 19.20 -15.52
C GLY A 664 -7.44 20.41 -16.32
N SER A 665 -7.96 21.42 -15.63
CA SER A 665 -8.11 22.76 -16.19
C SER A 665 -6.94 23.65 -15.76
N GLY A 666 -6.49 24.54 -16.64
CA GLY A 666 -5.52 25.56 -16.26
C GLY A 666 -6.13 26.49 -15.22
N ARG A 667 -5.33 27.00 -14.28
CA ARG A 667 -5.80 28.01 -13.30
C ARG A 667 -6.35 29.29 -13.96
N THR A 668 -6.01 29.53 -15.22
CA THR A 668 -6.59 30.57 -16.05
C THR A 668 -7.89 30.04 -16.67
N LYS A 669 -9.00 30.73 -16.40
CA LYS A 669 -10.34 30.40 -16.92
C LYS A 669 -10.29 30.13 -18.44
N GLY A 670 -11.02 29.12 -18.90
CA GLY A 670 -11.12 28.77 -20.31
C GLY A 670 -9.95 27.96 -20.88
N MET A 671 -9.20 27.20 -20.07
CA MET A 671 -8.15 26.30 -20.55
C MET A 671 -8.36 24.87 -20.08
N LEU A 672 -8.43 23.92 -21.01
CA LEU A 672 -8.48 22.48 -20.74
C LEU A 672 -7.17 21.82 -21.14
N VAL A 673 -6.56 21.03 -20.27
CA VAL A 673 -5.34 20.27 -20.58
C VAL A 673 -5.68 18.80 -20.73
N LEU A 674 -5.32 18.25 -21.89
CA LEU A 674 -5.43 16.84 -22.20
C LEU A 674 -4.03 16.22 -22.31
N SER A 675 -3.92 14.95 -21.95
CA SER A 675 -2.73 14.14 -22.15
C SER A 675 -3.03 12.95 -23.06
N ARG A 676 -2.02 12.43 -23.72
CA ARG A 676 -2.09 11.19 -24.46
C ARG A 676 -0.76 10.48 -24.34
N GLU A 677 -0.78 9.18 -24.03
CA GLU A 677 0.43 8.37 -24.10
C GLU A 677 0.97 8.41 -25.54
N VAL A 678 2.25 8.78 -25.71
CA VAL A 678 2.91 8.70 -27.02
C VAL A 678 3.05 7.22 -27.35
N ASN A 679 2.00 6.66 -27.93
CA ASN A 679 2.02 5.32 -28.46
C ASN A 679 3.21 5.26 -29.42
N LYS A 680 4.25 4.50 -29.06
CA LYS A 680 5.40 4.16 -29.91
C LYS A 680 4.92 3.30 -31.10
N ARG A 681 3.98 3.82 -31.91
CA ARG A 681 3.46 3.20 -33.14
C ARG A 681 4.60 2.96 -34.13
N ARG A 682 5.66 3.79 -34.09
CA ARG A 682 6.89 3.55 -34.84
C ARG A 682 7.52 2.18 -34.52
N SER A 683 7.40 1.67 -33.29
CA SER A 683 7.97 0.36 -32.93
C SER A 683 7.16 -0.84 -33.42
N LYS A 684 5.85 -0.70 -33.68
CA LYS A 684 5.03 -1.81 -34.22
C LYS A 684 5.20 -1.94 -35.72
N VAL A 685 5.26 -0.82 -36.45
CA VAL A 685 5.59 -0.84 -37.89
C VAL A 685 7.04 -1.26 -38.10
N TRP A 686 8.00 -0.79 -37.28
CA TRP A 686 9.38 -1.30 -37.35
C TRP A 686 9.51 -2.76 -36.94
N ARG A 687 8.71 -3.26 -35.98
CA ARG A 687 8.69 -4.70 -35.66
C ARG A 687 8.10 -5.50 -36.82
N ALA A 688 6.98 -5.08 -37.41
CA ALA A 688 6.41 -5.74 -38.59
C ALA A 688 7.38 -5.69 -39.80
N LEU A 689 8.06 -4.56 -40.02
CA LEU A 689 9.06 -4.43 -41.10
C LEU A 689 10.30 -5.30 -40.82
N LYS A 690 10.71 -5.41 -39.54
CA LYS A 690 11.82 -6.28 -39.12
C LYS A 690 11.45 -7.76 -39.23
N ASP A 691 10.21 -8.13 -38.89
CA ASP A 691 9.69 -9.49 -39.03
C ASP A 691 9.58 -9.88 -40.51
N MET A 692 9.15 -8.95 -41.39
CA MET A 692 9.19 -9.16 -42.84
C MET A 692 10.63 -9.32 -43.36
N SER A 693 11.58 -8.53 -42.86
CA SER A 693 12.99 -8.69 -43.26
C SER A 693 13.59 -10.03 -42.80
N ALA A 694 13.22 -10.51 -41.60
CA ALA A 694 13.68 -11.80 -41.10
C ALA A 694 13.09 -12.97 -41.91
N SER A 695 11.82 -12.90 -42.30
CA SER A 695 11.21 -13.92 -43.16
C SER A 695 11.82 -13.95 -44.56
N HIS A 696 12.19 -12.78 -45.12
CA HIS A 696 12.87 -12.74 -46.43
C HIS A 696 14.28 -13.31 -46.35
N ILE A 697 15.04 -13.05 -45.28
CA ILE A 697 16.37 -13.64 -45.08
C ILE A 697 16.28 -15.16 -44.97
N LEU A 698 15.31 -15.69 -44.21
CA LEU A 698 15.11 -17.14 -44.10
C LEU A 698 14.70 -17.76 -45.44
N PHE A 699 13.83 -17.10 -46.20
CA PHE A 699 13.44 -17.54 -47.55
C PHE A 699 14.64 -17.57 -48.50
N TRP A 700 15.49 -16.53 -48.50
CA TRP A 700 16.71 -16.51 -49.31
C TRP A 700 17.69 -17.61 -48.91
N LEU A 701 17.89 -17.88 -47.61
CA LEU A 701 18.74 -18.97 -47.14
C LEU A 701 18.22 -20.34 -47.57
N VAL A 702 16.91 -20.58 -47.45
CA VAL A 702 16.28 -21.84 -47.87
C VAL A 702 16.34 -21.99 -49.41
N SER A 703 16.05 -20.93 -50.17
CA SER A 703 16.16 -20.95 -51.63
C SER A 703 17.61 -21.18 -52.08
N SER A 704 18.59 -20.52 -51.48
CA SER A 704 20.01 -20.76 -51.78
C SER A 704 20.43 -22.19 -51.44
N PHE A 705 19.95 -22.75 -50.33
CA PHE A 705 20.21 -24.14 -49.97
C PHE A 705 19.57 -25.12 -50.96
N CYS A 706 18.33 -24.89 -51.39
CA CYS A 706 17.67 -25.71 -52.42
C CYS A 706 18.38 -25.63 -53.78
N ILE A 707 18.83 -24.44 -54.19
CA ILE A 707 19.61 -24.27 -55.43
C ILE A 707 20.95 -25.00 -55.31
N TRP A 708 21.61 -24.92 -54.16
CA TRP A 708 22.85 -25.65 -53.91
C TRP A 708 22.64 -27.17 -53.98
N GLN A 709 21.56 -27.69 -53.39
CA GLN A 709 21.22 -29.12 -53.50
C GLN A 709 20.89 -29.53 -54.93
N MET A 710 20.16 -28.71 -55.70
CA MET A 710 19.91 -28.94 -57.12
C MET A 710 21.23 -29.02 -57.91
N VAL A 711 22.13 -28.05 -57.74
CA VAL A 711 23.43 -28.06 -58.43
C VAL A 711 24.28 -29.26 -58.01
N ALA A 712 24.31 -29.60 -56.73
CA ALA A 712 25.00 -30.79 -56.22
C ALA A 712 24.41 -32.08 -56.81
N TYR A 713 23.08 -32.15 -56.96
CA TYR A 713 22.40 -33.28 -57.58
C TYR A 713 22.72 -33.39 -59.07
N TYR A 714 22.69 -32.28 -59.82
CA TYR A 714 23.04 -32.26 -61.25
C TYR A 714 24.50 -32.63 -61.50
N THR A 715 25.44 -32.07 -60.71
CA THR A 715 26.86 -32.42 -60.81
C THR A 715 27.13 -33.89 -60.48
N TRP A 716 26.43 -34.45 -59.49
CA TRP A 716 26.51 -35.87 -59.19
C TRP A 716 25.92 -36.76 -60.30
N PHE A 717 24.87 -36.29 -60.99
CA PHE A 717 24.28 -37.00 -62.13
C PHE A 717 25.20 -36.99 -63.35
N ASP A 718 25.80 -35.85 -63.69
CA ASP A 718 26.79 -35.75 -64.77
C ASP A 718 28.00 -36.66 -64.49
N GLU A 719 28.49 -36.71 -63.24
CA GLU A 719 29.60 -37.58 -62.86
C GLU A 719 29.25 -39.09 -62.99
N LYS A 720 27.98 -39.45 -62.84
CA LYS A 720 27.50 -40.82 -63.06
C LYS A 720 27.41 -41.17 -64.55
N ASP A 721 26.99 -40.23 -65.38
CA ASP A 721 26.92 -40.45 -66.83
C ASP A 721 28.32 -40.51 -67.45
N GLU A 722 29.29 -39.72 -66.94
CA GLU A 722 30.71 -39.85 -67.31
C GLU A 722 31.28 -41.21 -66.88
N ARG A 723 31.03 -41.67 -65.65
CA ARG A 723 31.48 -43.02 -65.21
C ARG A 723 30.87 -44.15 -66.03
N ASN A 724 29.58 -44.06 -66.39
CA ASN A 724 28.93 -45.07 -67.24
C ASN A 724 29.43 -45.03 -68.69
N THR A 725 29.89 -43.88 -69.20
CA THR A 725 30.51 -43.79 -70.54
C THR A 725 31.97 -44.22 -70.54
N GLU A 726 32.72 -43.98 -69.47
CA GLU A 726 34.08 -44.51 -69.31
C GLU A 726 34.09 -46.03 -69.10
N GLU A 727 33.14 -46.61 -68.36
CA GLU A 727 33.02 -48.06 -68.20
C GLU A 727 32.69 -48.74 -69.55
N LYS A 728 31.83 -48.11 -70.38
CA LYS A 728 31.56 -48.57 -71.75
C LYS A 728 32.70 -48.32 -72.75
N ARG A 729 33.62 -47.38 -72.47
CA ARG A 729 34.85 -47.19 -73.26
C ARG A 729 35.98 -48.11 -72.79
N GLY A 730 36.05 -48.45 -71.51
CA GLY A 730 37.02 -49.36 -70.91
C GLY A 730 36.83 -50.83 -71.33
N GLU A 731 35.60 -51.23 -71.66
CA GLU A 731 35.32 -52.56 -72.23
C GLU A 731 35.61 -52.66 -73.75
N LYS A 732 35.73 -51.53 -74.46
CA LYS A 732 36.04 -51.51 -75.91
C LYS A 732 37.53 -51.26 -76.23
N ASN A 733 38.37 -50.96 -75.24
CA ASN A 733 39.79 -50.65 -75.44
C ASN A 733 40.77 -51.59 -74.72
N LYS A 734 40.34 -52.79 -74.31
CA LYS A 734 41.26 -53.81 -73.76
C LYS A 734 42.06 -54.60 -74.81
N ASP A 735 41.84 -54.36 -76.10
CA ASP A 735 42.56 -55.05 -77.19
C ASP A 735 43.61 -54.20 -77.93
N ILE A 736 43.88 -52.96 -77.52
CA ILE A 736 44.81 -52.09 -78.27
C ILE A 736 45.71 -51.29 -77.31
N VAL A 737 47.00 -51.68 -77.28
CA VAL A 737 48.20 -50.84 -77.01
C VAL A 737 48.44 -50.55 -75.51
N ALA A 738 49.36 -51.19 -74.78
CA ALA A 738 50.79 -51.44 -75.01
C ALA A 738 51.60 -50.18 -75.33
N ASP A 739 52.44 -49.79 -74.37
CA ASP A 739 53.64 -48.98 -74.55
C ASP A 739 53.54 -47.44 -74.39
N VAL A 740 54.65 -46.87 -73.93
CA VAL A 740 55.00 -45.43 -73.80
C VAL A 740 54.72 -44.75 -72.44
N SER A 741 55.65 -45.04 -71.53
CA SER A 741 56.49 -44.12 -70.73
C SER A 741 56.20 -42.60 -70.63
N LYS A 742 56.41 -42.10 -69.40
CA LYS A 742 57.07 -40.82 -69.02
C LYS A 742 56.49 -39.51 -69.57
N SER A 743 55.93 -38.67 -68.69
CA SER A 743 56.39 -37.27 -68.54
C SER A 743 55.72 -36.54 -67.35
N LYS A 744 56.60 -36.05 -66.47
CA LYS A 744 56.54 -34.86 -65.60
C LYS A 744 55.32 -33.92 -65.70
N GLY A 745 54.83 -33.50 -64.53
CA GLY A 745 55.09 -32.12 -64.06
C GLY A 745 53.92 -31.12 -63.99
N SER A 746 53.57 -30.80 -62.74
CA SER A 746 53.33 -29.44 -62.20
C SER A 746 52.00 -28.73 -62.44
N LEU A 747 51.67 -27.89 -61.44
CA LEU A 747 50.86 -26.66 -61.52
C LEU A 747 49.34 -26.90 -61.78
N TRP A 748 48.40 -26.53 -60.92
CA TRP A 748 48.17 -25.17 -60.41
C TRP A 748 47.41 -25.19 -59.08
N LYS A 749 47.94 -24.41 -58.14
CA LYS A 749 47.18 -23.76 -57.07
C LYS A 749 46.38 -22.63 -57.67
N GLY A 750 45.21 -22.37 -57.09
CA GLY A 750 44.61 -21.05 -57.09
C GLY A 750 43.31 -20.99 -57.87
N ILE A 751 42.22 -20.92 -57.12
CA ILE A 751 41.08 -20.01 -57.27
C ILE A 751 40.05 -20.56 -56.28
N PHE A 752 39.77 -19.82 -55.22
CA PHE A 752 38.42 -19.58 -54.69
C PHE A 752 38.54 -18.76 -53.41
N TRP A 753 38.68 -17.45 -53.61
CA TRP A 753 38.08 -16.43 -52.76
C TRP A 753 37.32 -15.49 -53.69
N LYS A 754 36.00 -15.60 -53.66
CA LYS A 754 35.07 -14.47 -53.74
C LYS A 754 33.78 -14.85 -53.04
#